data_AF-A0A9D2E0N2-F1
#
_entry.id   AF-A0A9D2E0N2-F1
#
_cell.length_a   1.000
_cell.length_b   1.000
_cell.length_c   1.000
_cell.angle_alpha   90.00
_cell.angle_beta   90.00
_cell.angle_gamma   90.00
#
_symmetry.space_group_name_H-M   'P 1'
#
loop_
_entity.id
_entity.type
_entity.pdbx_description
1 polymer ?
#
loop_
_entity_poly.entity_id
_entity_poly.type
_entity_poly.pdbx_seq_one_letter_code
_entity_poly.pdbx_strand_id
1 'polypeptide(L)'
;MSEGIYSKDLIDFKNKFSPDILKNLSGLELLKRLAYPKNIDENIKKQFDNLYEADYNSLKNELENGMFDYGSGSAGYDINFVLAYRQGSWYNLKEKISLKQAIEIAEKIKHELTDACEFLSNNDFDGFYNYVLKSTLNLFNKGYTHKYLHILYPNYISFYHAGNWQSYYKSCLNLPKTNNYYDLEKYLIDNFPSCNVGEKSRELEKQYGIPSKKYWLLTWNPDKWDWKTFFDDLEAVCKGEHIESKHSCLSKKPRIGDRVYILKLGTQTPKGIIASGYISKESYSDIAEHTEDNQVVNCVKIKYDKIINYNNKILEQSFLKEKFPKQEWSPQASGIEIKKEYTKELENIWSNYNNNFKKEIKYWTYRAGENSRMWEECSNKNIIALGWDYLGDLKQYSSKEELKEKISYTEQKNNPMNNVLACWEFANCMDIGDIVYVEKGRNCIIARGIVDSDYIYDNTREEYKNIRKIQWTHKELHKLDFILDVKTLTNISQTKYGDYCLKIEAMFNNKRIQETPKMINQSLNLILYGPPGTGKTYSIQEYIQNLLGENPGLNINSEEQKLNDIVKDLSWYTTIAISMYLNGEQNKYKVSDLMNQKIIKAFALTRENKNLRAALWAQMQIHTSENCKTVNYTNRQAPFIFEKNENSEWYLTEDGIKYVEENLADQIAQYKAPSNTRKIEDFYKFITFHQSYSYEEFVEGIKPKIDVNDDSSTISYEYNRGIFKEICQQANSDPDNKYLLIIDEINRGNISKIFGELITLIETNKRVRPNKERNFENTKIDKEQLLVTLPYTKSKFGVPSNLYILGTMNTSDRSIASIDIALRRRFKFVEMMPRPEKLVDENKQPLMVGDINLQNLLKTINERISYILDRDHQIGHSYFLNWKNYDMTTLKNVWFDEIMPLLNEYFYSDWDKLQAILGKANEIGAEKSFIVKIKKPNLPYEADCSDEEAYYNFSKKEETSDDDFKMMLKNAILI
;
A
#
# COMPACT_ATOMS: atom_id res chain seq x y z
N MET A 1 2.03 -32.17 -45.37
CA MET A 1 2.39 -33.32 -44.49
C MET A 1 2.10 -32.84 -43.07
N SER A 2 1.21 -33.45 -42.27
CA SER A 2 1.02 -34.88 -42.06
C SER A 2 -0.38 -35.23 -41.47
N GLU A 3 -1.19 -35.96 -42.24
CA GLU A 3 -2.28 -36.83 -41.74
C GLU A 3 -1.76 -38.07 -40.97
N GLY A 4 -0.49 -38.09 -40.56
CA GLY A 4 0.22 -39.35 -40.28
C GLY A 4 0.39 -39.76 -38.81
N ILE A 5 0.25 -38.85 -37.84
CA ILE A 5 0.63 -39.15 -36.43
C ILE A 5 -0.58 -39.11 -35.47
N TYR A 6 -1.60 -38.29 -35.77
CA TYR A 6 -2.75 -38.14 -34.85
C TYR A 6 -3.75 -39.30 -34.89
N SER A 7 -3.84 -40.07 -35.99
CA SER A 7 -5.05 -40.88 -36.21
C SER A 7 -5.18 -42.03 -35.20
N LYS A 8 -4.12 -42.78 -34.89
CA LYS A 8 -4.25 -43.99 -34.06
C LYS A 8 -4.47 -43.68 -32.58
N ASP A 9 -3.67 -42.79 -31.98
CA ASP A 9 -3.76 -42.45 -30.56
C ASP A 9 -4.98 -41.58 -30.24
N LEU A 10 -5.40 -40.71 -31.17
CA LEU A 10 -6.65 -39.95 -31.03
C LEU A 10 -7.88 -40.86 -31.14
N ILE A 11 -7.86 -41.83 -32.06
CA ILE A 11 -8.93 -42.83 -32.18
C ILE A 11 -9.01 -43.66 -30.90
N ASP A 12 -7.87 -44.13 -30.37
CA ASP A 12 -7.84 -44.91 -29.14
C ASP A 12 -8.31 -44.09 -27.92
N PHE A 13 -7.89 -42.82 -27.83
CA PHE A 13 -8.40 -41.89 -26.82
C PHE A 13 -9.91 -41.67 -26.92
N LYS A 14 -10.44 -41.43 -28.12
CA LYS A 14 -11.89 -41.24 -28.34
C LYS A 14 -12.68 -42.52 -28.03
N ASN A 15 -12.13 -43.70 -28.31
CA ASN A 15 -12.73 -44.99 -28.00
C ASN A 15 -12.73 -45.34 -26.51
N LYS A 16 -11.95 -44.63 -25.68
CA LYS A 16 -11.86 -44.87 -24.23
C LYS A 16 -12.50 -43.75 -23.39
N PHE A 17 -12.44 -42.52 -23.88
CA PHE A 17 -12.71 -41.30 -23.12
C PHE A 17 -13.59 -40.28 -23.85
N SER A 18 -14.26 -40.63 -24.94
CA SER A 18 -15.25 -39.71 -25.55
C SER A 18 -16.38 -39.36 -24.57
N PRO A 19 -17.05 -38.21 -24.75
CA PRO A 19 -18.13 -37.77 -23.85
C PRO A 19 -19.24 -38.81 -23.69
N ASP A 20 -19.62 -39.48 -24.77
CA ASP A 20 -20.66 -40.51 -24.76
C ASP A 20 -20.24 -41.75 -23.96
N ILE A 21 -18.97 -42.13 -24.05
CA ILE A 21 -18.41 -43.23 -23.26
C ILE A 21 -18.37 -42.85 -21.79
N LEU A 22 -17.89 -41.64 -21.45
CA LEU A 22 -17.85 -41.17 -20.08
C LEU A 22 -19.25 -41.14 -19.43
N LYS A 23 -20.27 -40.62 -20.13
CA LYS A 23 -21.66 -40.55 -19.66
C LYS A 23 -22.19 -41.92 -19.20
N ASN A 24 -21.80 -42.99 -19.90
CA ASN A 24 -22.30 -44.35 -19.68
C ASN A 24 -21.52 -45.18 -18.64
N LEU A 25 -20.44 -44.66 -18.04
CA LEU A 25 -19.68 -45.38 -17.02
C LEU A 25 -20.31 -45.26 -15.63
N SER A 26 -20.30 -46.37 -14.89
CA SER A 26 -20.57 -46.36 -13.46
C SER A 26 -19.51 -45.57 -12.70
N GLY A 27 -19.86 -45.00 -11.53
CA GLY A 27 -18.92 -44.20 -10.72
C GLY A 27 -17.63 -44.94 -10.34
N LEU A 28 -17.70 -46.26 -10.15
CA LEU A 28 -16.53 -47.10 -9.86
C LEU A 28 -15.67 -47.34 -11.11
N GLU A 29 -16.25 -47.57 -12.29
CA GLU A 29 -15.51 -47.72 -13.56
C GLU A 29 -14.86 -46.42 -14.00
N LEU A 30 -15.57 -45.31 -13.80
CA LEU A 30 -15.04 -43.97 -14.03
C LEU A 30 -13.85 -43.69 -13.11
N LEU A 31 -13.96 -44.00 -11.81
CA LEU A 31 -12.87 -43.87 -10.86
C LEU A 31 -11.64 -44.71 -11.28
N LYS A 32 -11.85 -45.94 -11.77
CA LYS A 32 -10.76 -46.79 -12.29
C LYS A 32 -10.05 -46.17 -13.49
N ARG A 33 -10.79 -45.53 -14.39
CA ARG A 33 -10.22 -44.89 -15.60
C ARG A 33 -9.52 -43.55 -15.31
N LEU A 34 -9.93 -42.84 -14.26
CA LEU A 34 -9.37 -41.55 -13.85
C LEU A 34 -8.19 -41.66 -12.88
N ALA A 35 -8.11 -42.72 -12.06
CA ALA A 35 -7.08 -42.89 -11.05
C ALA A 35 -5.74 -43.42 -11.62
N TYR A 36 -4.61 -42.89 -11.13
CA TYR A 36 -3.26 -43.34 -11.49
C TYR A 36 -2.66 -44.26 -10.41
N PRO A 37 -2.29 -45.51 -10.72
CA PRO A 37 -1.63 -46.38 -9.75
C PRO A 37 -0.11 -46.23 -9.84
N LYS A 38 0.51 -45.56 -8.86
CA LYS A 38 1.97 -45.68 -8.63
C LYS A 38 2.19 -46.44 -7.34
N ASN A 39 2.79 -47.62 -7.44
CA ASN A 39 3.14 -48.55 -6.35
C ASN A 39 1.93 -49.11 -5.59
N ILE A 40 1.25 -50.09 -6.21
CA ILE A 40 0.23 -50.92 -5.54
C ILE A 40 0.91 -52.14 -4.89
N ASP A 41 0.52 -52.44 -3.65
CA ASP A 41 0.84 -53.65 -2.88
C ASP A 41 0.28 -54.92 -3.57
N GLU A 42 1.05 -56.01 -3.66
CA GLU A 42 0.64 -57.27 -4.33
C GLU A 42 -0.66 -57.87 -3.79
N ASN A 43 -1.00 -57.65 -2.52
CA ASN A 43 -2.26 -58.11 -1.94
C ASN A 43 -3.47 -57.33 -2.46
N ILE A 44 -3.27 -56.08 -2.87
CA ILE A 44 -4.31 -55.24 -3.47
C ILE A 44 -4.47 -55.57 -4.95
N LYS A 45 -3.38 -55.87 -5.68
CA LYS A 45 -3.48 -56.44 -7.05
C LYS A 45 -4.44 -57.63 -7.08
N LYS A 46 -4.31 -58.57 -6.15
CA LYS A 46 -5.21 -59.73 -6.00
C LYS A 46 -6.68 -59.41 -5.73
N GLN A 47 -6.99 -58.32 -5.02
CA GLN A 47 -8.38 -57.86 -4.83
C GLN A 47 -8.98 -57.24 -6.09
N PHE A 48 -8.15 -56.81 -7.03
CA PHE A 48 -8.54 -56.14 -8.27
C PHE A 48 -8.16 -56.94 -9.54
N ASP A 49 -7.65 -58.17 -9.42
CA ASP A 49 -7.22 -59.03 -10.54
C ASP A 49 -8.40 -59.42 -11.46
N ASN A 50 -9.64 -59.39 -10.97
CA ASN A 50 -10.84 -59.56 -11.80
C ASN A 50 -11.34 -58.25 -12.45
N LEU A 51 -10.64 -57.12 -12.23
CA LEU A 51 -11.12 -55.76 -12.56
C LEU A 51 -10.14 -54.90 -13.35
N TYR A 52 -8.90 -55.35 -13.56
CA TYR A 52 -7.94 -54.75 -14.47
C TYR A 52 -7.51 -55.80 -15.50
N GLU A 53 -8.24 -55.89 -16.62
CA GLU A 53 -7.63 -56.45 -17.82
C GLU A 53 -6.46 -55.55 -18.22
N ALA A 54 -5.36 -56.16 -18.64
CA ALA A 54 -4.05 -55.55 -18.84
C ALA A 54 -3.99 -54.37 -19.84
N ASP A 55 -5.11 -54.00 -20.47
CA ASP A 55 -5.21 -52.98 -21.51
C ASP A 55 -5.79 -51.62 -21.04
N TYR A 56 -6.17 -51.47 -19.77
CA TYR A 56 -6.70 -50.19 -19.26
C TYR A 56 -5.61 -49.22 -18.80
N ASN A 57 -5.10 -48.40 -19.73
CA ASN A 57 -4.30 -47.23 -19.41
C ASN A 57 -5.17 -46.14 -18.75
N SER A 58 -4.72 -45.59 -17.61
CA SER A 58 -5.38 -44.43 -16.97
C SER A 58 -5.44 -43.24 -17.94
N LEU A 59 -6.44 -42.35 -17.78
CA LEU A 59 -6.58 -41.12 -18.60
C LEU A 59 -5.26 -40.33 -18.64
N LYS A 60 -4.51 -40.32 -17.54
CA LYS A 60 -3.17 -39.72 -17.50
C LYS A 60 -2.18 -40.39 -18.44
N ASN A 61 -2.10 -41.72 -18.47
CA ASN A 61 -1.18 -42.43 -19.36
C ASN A 61 -1.51 -42.16 -20.82
N GLU A 62 -2.79 -42.11 -21.21
CA GLU A 62 -3.16 -41.77 -22.60
C GLU A 62 -2.88 -40.28 -22.92
N LEU A 63 -3.11 -39.37 -21.96
CA LEU A 63 -2.72 -37.96 -22.06
C LEU A 63 -1.19 -37.77 -22.13
N GLU A 64 -0.40 -38.64 -21.49
CA GLU A 64 1.07 -38.59 -21.48
C GLU A 64 1.68 -39.38 -22.66
N ASN A 65 1.07 -40.47 -23.11
CA ASN A 65 1.51 -41.32 -24.23
C ASN A 65 1.30 -40.63 -25.59
N GLY A 66 0.19 -39.92 -25.78
CA GLY A 66 0.02 -39.01 -26.91
C GLY A 66 0.98 -37.81 -26.91
N MET A 67 1.81 -37.64 -25.87
CA MET A 67 2.79 -36.56 -25.71
C MET A 67 4.26 -36.98 -25.88
N PHE A 68 4.58 -38.25 -26.19
CA PHE A 68 5.97 -38.74 -26.11
C PHE A 68 6.97 -38.24 -27.16
N ASP A 69 6.60 -37.31 -28.04
CA ASP A 69 7.56 -36.58 -28.90
C ASP A 69 7.79 -35.11 -28.49
N TYR A 70 7.12 -34.62 -27.43
CA TYR A 70 6.99 -33.18 -27.20
C TYR A 70 7.34 -32.76 -25.76
N GLY A 71 8.65 -32.54 -25.53
CA GLY A 71 9.22 -31.59 -24.55
C GLY A 71 8.60 -31.52 -23.15
N SER A 72 9.07 -32.35 -22.22
CA SER A 72 8.68 -32.32 -20.82
C SER A 72 9.16 -31.06 -20.07
N GLY A 73 8.25 -30.36 -19.38
CA GLY A 73 8.58 -29.06 -18.76
C GLY A 73 7.69 -28.53 -17.62
N SER A 74 6.84 -29.35 -16.99
CA SER A 74 6.30 -29.18 -15.62
C SER A 74 5.53 -27.89 -15.24
N ALA A 75 4.51 -27.44 -15.96
CA ALA A 75 3.48 -26.60 -15.31
C ALA A 75 2.13 -26.81 -15.96
N GLY A 76 1.34 -27.76 -15.46
CA GLY A 76 -0.04 -27.89 -15.90
C GLY A 76 -0.70 -29.06 -15.21
N TYR A 77 -1.29 -28.79 -14.04
CA TYR A 77 -2.33 -29.56 -13.37
C TYR A 77 -2.53 -30.97 -13.95
N ASP A 78 -1.76 -31.91 -13.41
CA ASP A 78 -2.05 -33.31 -13.58
C ASP A 78 -3.42 -33.61 -12.98
N ILE A 79 -4.20 -34.47 -13.62
CA ILE A 79 -5.35 -35.15 -12.99
C ILE A 79 -4.96 -35.78 -11.63
N ASN A 80 -3.65 -36.02 -11.40
CA ASN A 80 -3.05 -36.52 -10.15
C ASN A 80 -3.39 -35.73 -8.88
N PHE A 81 -3.93 -34.52 -8.96
CA PHE A 81 -4.22 -33.73 -7.75
C PHE A 81 -5.63 -33.94 -7.19
N VAL A 82 -6.57 -34.51 -7.95
CA VAL A 82 -7.94 -34.65 -7.46
C VAL A 82 -8.14 -35.98 -6.73
N LEU A 83 -7.56 -37.09 -7.21
CA LEU A 83 -7.70 -38.42 -6.61
C LEU A 83 -6.43 -39.28 -6.77
N ALA A 84 -5.87 -39.77 -5.66
CA ALA A 84 -4.75 -40.70 -5.63
C ALA A 84 -5.01 -41.84 -4.65
N TYR A 85 -4.67 -43.08 -5.03
CA TYR A 85 -4.72 -44.22 -4.10
C TYR A 85 -3.31 -44.62 -3.72
N ARG A 86 -2.98 -44.53 -2.42
CA ARG A 86 -1.64 -44.83 -1.88
C ARG A 86 -1.77 -45.47 -0.51
N GLN A 87 -0.97 -46.50 -0.21
CA GLN A 87 -0.94 -47.14 1.12
C GLN A 87 -2.33 -47.58 1.64
N GLY A 88 -3.18 -48.16 0.77
CA GLY A 88 -4.49 -48.67 1.17
C GLY A 88 -5.56 -47.60 1.40
N SER A 89 -5.37 -46.37 0.92
CA SER A 89 -6.34 -45.28 1.12
C SER A 89 -6.40 -44.31 -0.06
N TRP A 90 -7.58 -43.73 -0.27
CA TRP A 90 -7.79 -42.67 -1.26
C TRP A 90 -7.37 -41.33 -0.68
N TYR A 91 -6.90 -40.45 -1.54
CA TYR A 91 -6.49 -39.10 -1.20
C TYR A 91 -7.02 -38.12 -2.25
N ASN A 92 -7.53 -36.98 -1.80
CA ASN A 92 -7.69 -35.79 -2.63
C ASN A 92 -6.62 -34.78 -2.18
N LEU A 93 -5.74 -34.37 -3.09
CA LEU A 93 -4.53 -33.61 -2.76
C LEU A 93 -3.68 -34.32 -1.68
N LYS A 94 -3.71 -33.82 -0.44
CA LYS A 94 -3.02 -34.36 0.74
C LYS A 94 -3.98 -34.97 1.77
N GLU A 95 -5.29 -34.85 1.56
CA GLU A 95 -6.31 -35.29 2.50
C GLU A 95 -6.73 -36.72 2.20
N LYS A 96 -6.74 -37.56 3.23
CA LYS A 96 -7.22 -38.95 3.13
C LYS A 96 -8.74 -38.94 3.05
N ILE A 97 -9.30 -39.61 2.06
CA ILE A 97 -10.74 -39.70 1.79
C ILE A 97 -11.19 -41.16 1.68
N SER A 98 -12.50 -41.38 1.82
CA SER A 98 -13.13 -42.68 1.63
C SER A 98 -13.31 -43.02 0.14
N LEU A 99 -13.51 -44.31 -0.17
CA LEU A 99 -13.85 -44.77 -1.54
C LEU A 99 -15.14 -44.10 -2.06
N LYS A 100 -16.15 -43.90 -1.20
CA LYS A 100 -17.40 -43.24 -1.57
C LYS A 100 -17.14 -41.79 -2.01
N GLN A 101 -16.36 -41.04 -1.25
CA GLN A 101 -15.97 -39.67 -1.60
C GLN A 101 -15.12 -39.63 -2.88
N ALA A 102 -14.26 -40.63 -3.09
CA ALA A 102 -13.48 -40.72 -4.33
C ALA A 102 -14.39 -40.93 -5.57
N ILE A 103 -15.42 -41.77 -5.45
CA ILE A 103 -16.41 -41.98 -6.52
C ILE A 103 -17.21 -40.69 -6.79
N GLU A 104 -17.69 -40.00 -5.76
CA GLU A 104 -18.43 -38.73 -5.90
C GLU A 104 -17.59 -37.67 -6.62
N ILE A 105 -16.30 -37.59 -6.31
CA ILE A 105 -15.37 -36.67 -6.97
C ILE A 105 -15.13 -37.09 -8.44
N ALA A 106 -15.01 -38.39 -8.74
CA ALA A 106 -14.88 -38.87 -10.11
C ALA A 106 -16.13 -38.54 -10.93
N GLU A 107 -17.33 -38.75 -10.39
CA GLU A 107 -18.59 -38.40 -11.05
C GLU A 107 -18.71 -36.91 -11.31
N LYS A 108 -18.27 -36.08 -10.37
CA LYS A 108 -18.16 -34.63 -10.59
C LYS A 108 -17.24 -34.31 -11.77
N ILE A 109 -16.07 -34.92 -11.88
CA ILE A 109 -15.16 -34.73 -13.02
C ILE A 109 -15.85 -35.15 -14.34
N LYS A 110 -16.61 -36.26 -14.36
CA LYS A 110 -17.38 -36.67 -15.55
C LYS A 110 -18.38 -35.61 -15.97
N HIS A 111 -19.22 -35.11 -15.05
CA HIS A 111 -20.18 -34.06 -15.36
C HIS A 111 -19.47 -32.84 -15.93
N GLU A 112 -18.40 -32.42 -15.28
CA GLU A 112 -17.58 -31.29 -15.71
C GLU A 112 -17.01 -31.43 -17.14
N LEU A 113 -16.47 -32.60 -17.50
CA LEU A 113 -15.92 -32.84 -18.83
C LEU A 113 -17.01 -32.97 -19.92
N THR A 114 -18.14 -33.60 -19.57
CA THR A 114 -19.24 -33.84 -20.50
C THR A 114 -20.04 -32.57 -20.79
N ASP A 115 -20.34 -31.76 -19.76
CA ASP A 115 -20.96 -30.45 -19.91
C ASP A 115 -20.10 -29.53 -20.79
N ALA A 116 -18.78 -29.56 -20.59
CA ALA A 116 -17.85 -28.76 -21.38
C ALA A 116 -17.88 -29.14 -22.88
N CYS A 117 -17.95 -30.44 -23.19
CA CYS A 117 -18.03 -30.92 -24.57
C CYS A 117 -19.38 -30.63 -25.22
N GLU A 118 -20.47 -30.80 -24.48
CA GLU A 118 -21.82 -30.49 -24.95
C GLU A 118 -21.97 -28.99 -25.27
N PHE A 119 -21.39 -28.15 -24.41
CA PHE A 119 -21.37 -26.72 -24.61
C PHE A 119 -20.59 -26.30 -25.87
N LEU A 120 -19.39 -26.87 -26.08
CA LEU A 120 -18.58 -26.63 -27.28
C LEU A 120 -19.18 -27.23 -28.56
N SER A 121 -19.95 -28.32 -28.47
CA SER A 121 -20.60 -28.91 -29.64
C SER A 121 -21.79 -28.08 -30.12
N ASN A 122 -22.45 -27.36 -29.21
CA ASN A 122 -23.66 -26.59 -29.48
C ASN A 122 -23.39 -25.10 -29.79
N ASN A 123 -22.15 -24.63 -29.65
CA ASN A 123 -21.76 -23.24 -29.88
C ASN A 123 -20.54 -23.15 -30.79
N ASP A 124 -20.44 -22.09 -31.58
CA ASP A 124 -19.18 -21.75 -32.24
C ASP A 124 -18.16 -21.24 -31.21
N PHE A 125 -16.91 -21.05 -31.66
CA PHE A 125 -15.85 -20.57 -30.76
C PHE A 125 -16.19 -19.22 -30.12
N ASP A 126 -16.94 -18.36 -30.80
CA ASP A 126 -17.33 -17.05 -30.28
C ASP A 126 -18.39 -17.15 -29.18
N GLY A 127 -19.38 -18.03 -29.33
CA GLY A 127 -20.30 -18.39 -28.28
C GLY A 127 -19.57 -18.99 -27.08
N PHE A 128 -18.58 -19.85 -27.34
CA PHE A 128 -17.74 -20.43 -26.29
C PHE A 128 -16.92 -19.38 -25.54
N TYR A 129 -16.19 -18.54 -26.27
CA TYR A 129 -15.34 -17.48 -25.76
C TYR A 129 -16.14 -16.48 -24.90
N ASN A 130 -17.32 -16.07 -25.39
CA ASN A 130 -18.22 -15.18 -24.66
C ASN A 130 -18.81 -15.80 -23.39
N TYR A 131 -19.09 -17.10 -23.41
CA TYR A 131 -19.56 -17.80 -22.22
C TYR A 131 -18.46 -17.90 -21.16
N VAL A 132 -17.23 -18.23 -21.54
CA VAL A 132 -16.09 -18.26 -20.62
C VAL A 132 -15.85 -16.87 -20.00
N LEU A 133 -16.01 -15.79 -20.77
CA LEU A 133 -15.92 -14.41 -20.27
C LEU A 133 -17.00 -14.04 -19.23
N LYS A 134 -18.20 -14.62 -19.35
CA LYS A 134 -19.37 -14.25 -18.52
C LYS A 134 -19.64 -15.23 -17.38
N SER A 135 -19.15 -16.47 -17.45
CA SER A 135 -19.42 -17.49 -16.45
C SER A 135 -18.56 -17.29 -15.20
N THR A 136 -19.17 -17.34 -14.01
CA THR A 136 -18.47 -17.43 -12.72
C THR A 136 -17.99 -18.87 -12.41
N LEU A 137 -18.32 -19.82 -13.29
CA LEU A 137 -18.00 -21.23 -13.15
C LEU A 137 -16.56 -21.48 -13.63
N ASN A 138 -15.69 -21.78 -12.66
CA ASN A 138 -14.25 -22.02 -12.83
C ASN A 138 -13.89 -23.31 -13.61
N LEU A 139 -14.84 -23.91 -14.35
CA LEU A 139 -14.72 -25.20 -15.01
C LEU A 139 -13.56 -25.25 -16.01
N PHE A 140 -13.46 -24.23 -16.86
CA PHE A 140 -12.46 -24.12 -17.93
C PHE A 140 -11.13 -23.52 -17.48
N ASN A 141 -11.05 -23.06 -16.22
CA ASN A 141 -9.79 -22.67 -15.57
C ASN A 141 -9.04 -23.87 -14.97
N LYS A 142 -9.62 -25.08 -15.04
CA LYS A 142 -8.99 -26.31 -14.57
C LYS A 142 -8.15 -26.92 -15.69
N GLY A 143 -6.86 -27.15 -15.43
CA GLY A 143 -5.93 -27.61 -16.46
C GLY A 143 -6.22 -28.99 -17.06
N TYR A 144 -6.95 -29.88 -16.36
CA TYR A 144 -7.34 -31.18 -16.90
C TYR A 144 -8.49 -31.09 -17.92
N THR A 145 -9.48 -30.23 -17.67
CA THR A 145 -10.58 -29.95 -18.59
C THR A 145 -10.02 -29.37 -19.87
N HIS A 146 -9.06 -28.46 -19.73
CA HIS A 146 -8.38 -27.84 -20.85
C HIS A 146 -7.64 -28.85 -21.75
N LYS A 147 -6.82 -29.73 -21.16
CA LYS A 147 -6.12 -30.80 -21.91
C LYS A 147 -7.06 -31.76 -22.62
N TYR A 148 -8.14 -32.15 -21.93
CA TYR A 148 -9.16 -33.04 -22.48
C TYR A 148 -9.85 -32.43 -23.72
N LEU A 149 -10.19 -31.13 -23.65
CA LEU A 149 -10.81 -30.42 -24.76
C LEU A 149 -9.85 -30.15 -25.92
N HIS A 150 -8.57 -29.88 -25.67
CA HIS A 150 -7.57 -29.73 -26.73
C HIS A 150 -7.49 -30.99 -27.63
N ILE A 151 -7.54 -32.17 -27.01
CA ILE A 151 -7.46 -33.44 -27.75
C ILE A 151 -8.70 -33.67 -28.61
N LEU A 152 -9.89 -33.34 -28.08
CA LEU A 152 -11.15 -33.54 -28.81
C LEU A 152 -11.42 -32.43 -29.85
N TYR A 153 -11.00 -31.20 -29.57
CA TYR A 153 -11.27 -29.99 -30.34
C TYR A 153 -9.99 -29.18 -30.64
N PRO A 154 -8.95 -29.77 -31.27
CA PRO A 154 -7.66 -29.11 -31.49
C PRO A 154 -7.73 -27.91 -32.44
N ASN A 155 -8.81 -27.80 -33.21
CA ASN A 155 -9.07 -26.65 -34.09
C ASN A 155 -9.48 -25.39 -33.32
N TYR A 156 -9.97 -25.54 -32.08
CA TYR A 156 -10.50 -24.43 -31.28
C TYR A 156 -9.62 -24.09 -30.08
N ILE A 157 -8.85 -25.05 -29.56
CA ILE A 157 -8.14 -24.94 -28.29
C ILE A 157 -6.67 -25.31 -28.48
N SER A 158 -5.75 -24.50 -27.95
CA SER A 158 -4.30 -24.73 -28.05
C SER A 158 -3.78 -25.63 -26.92
N PHE A 159 -2.49 -26.02 -27.00
CA PHE A 159 -1.87 -26.99 -26.08
C PHE A 159 -1.48 -26.38 -24.72
N TYR A 160 -1.13 -25.09 -24.65
CA TYR A 160 -0.54 -24.45 -23.47
C TYR A 160 -1.31 -23.19 -23.03
N HIS A 161 -2.18 -23.34 -22.02
CA HIS A 161 -3.02 -22.25 -21.48
C HIS A 161 -2.55 -21.66 -20.14
N ALA A 162 -1.33 -21.95 -19.70
CA ALA A 162 -0.79 -21.30 -18.51
C ALA A 162 -0.46 -19.82 -18.79
N GLY A 163 -0.78 -18.92 -17.85
CA GLY A 163 -0.74 -17.46 -18.10
C GLY A 163 0.63 -16.92 -18.55
N ASN A 164 1.73 -17.57 -18.17
CA ASN A 164 3.08 -17.22 -18.63
C ASN A 164 3.31 -17.58 -20.11
N TRP A 165 2.71 -18.66 -20.61
CA TRP A 165 2.79 -19.07 -22.02
C TRP A 165 1.95 -18.17 -22.92
N GLN A 166 0.72 -17.90 -22.49
CA GLN A 166 -0.17 -16.94 -23.15
C GLN A 166 0.47 -15.55 -23.23
N SER A 167 1.10 -15.09 -22.15
CA SER A 167 1.82 -13.81 -22.15
C SER A 167 3.02 -13.82 -23.10
N TYR A 168 3.77 -14.93 -23.17
CA TYR A 168 4.90 -15.08 -24.08
C TYR A 168 4.45 -15.05 -25.55
N TYR A 169 3.45 -15.85 -25.94
CA TYR A 169 2.97 -15.86 -27.32
C TYR A 169 2.29 -14.54 -27.71
N LYS A 170 1.53 -13.91 -26.81
CA LYS A 170 1.00 -12.55 -27.00
C LYS A 170 2.13 -11.55 -27.22
N SER A 171 3.21 -11.61 -26.44
CA SER A 171 4.40 -10.78 -26.67
C SER A 171 5.09 -11.09 -28.01
N CYS A 172 5.17 -12.37 -28.41
CA CYS A 172 5.73 -12.74 -29.72
C CYS A 172 4.91 -12.20 -30.89
N LEU A 173 3.58 -12.15 -30.72
CA LEU A 173 2.61 -11.66 -31.71
C LEU A 173 2.23 -10.18 -31.54
N ASN A 174 2.83 -9.48 -30.58
CA ASN A 174 2.53 -8.09 -30.22
C ASN A 174 1.06 -7.82 -29.87
N LEU A 175 0.41 -8.76 -29.18
CA LEU A 175 -0.95 -8.64 -28.70
C LEU A 175 -1.02 -7.99 -27.31
N PRO A 176 -2.07 -7.23 -27.00
CA PRO A 176 -2.27 -6.65 -25.67
C PRO A 176 -2.24 -7.73 -24.57
N LYS A 177 -1.56 -7.45 -23.47
CA LYS A 177 -1.57 -8.32 -22.29
C LYS A 177 -2.93 -8.19 -21.60
N THR A 178 -3.80 -9.14 -21.89
CA THR A 178 -5.14 -9.26 -21.31
C THR A 178 -5.20 -10.40 -20.29
N ASN A 179 -6.11 -10.27 -19.32
CA ASN A 179 -6.32 -11.29 -18.28
C ASN A 179 -7.09 -12.53 -18.77
N ASN A 180 -7.61 -12.51 -20.01
CA ASN A 180 -8.34 -13.65 -20.56
C ASN A 180 -7.39 -14.65 -21.23
N TYR A 181 -7.53 -15.91 -20.81
CA TYR A 181 -6.72 -17.05 -21.22
C TYR A 181 -6.98 -17.51 -22.66
N TYR A 182 -8.05 -17.06 -23.32
CA TYR A 182 -8.46 -17.51 -24.66
C TYR A 182 -8.26 -16.46 -25.78
N ASP A 183 -7.64 -15.32 -25.46
CA ASP A 183 -7.47 -14.22 -26.42
C ASP A 183 -6.47 -14.54 -27.53
N LEU A 184 -5.47 -15.38 -27.23
CA LEU A 184 -4.54 -15.86 -28.25
C LEU A 184 -5.27 -16.76 -29.25
N GLU A 185 -6.08 -17.70 -28.77
CA GLU A 185 -6.87 -18.62 -29.58
C GLU A 185 -7.85 -17.83 -30.47
N LYS A 186 -8.53 -16.83 -29.89
CA LYS A 186 -9.41 -15.92 -30.66
C LYS A 186 -8.64 -15.20 -31.77
N TYR A 187 -7.48 -14.63 -31.46
CA TYR A 187 -6.64 -13.97 -32.45
C TYR A 187 -6.18 -14.93 -33.56
N LEU A 188 -5.77 -16.15 -33.20
CA LEU A 188 -5.30 -17.14 -34.17
C LEU A 188 -6.44 -17.61 -35.09
N ILE A 189 -7.64 -17.83 -34.56
CA ILE A 189 -8.83 -18.21 -35.34
C ILE A 189 -9.23 -17.08 -36.30
N ASP A 190 -9.25 -15.84 -35.81
CA ASP A 190 -9.68 -14.68 -36.61
C ASP A 190 -8.71 -14.35 -37.75
N ASN A 191 -7.40 -14.50 -37.51
CA ASN A 191 -6.37 -14.07 -38.46
C ASN A 191 -5.80 -15.22 -39.30
N PHE A 192 -5.98 -16.47 -38.88
CA PHE A 192 -5.51 -17.67 -39.59
C PHE A 192 -6.61 -18.75 -39.70
N PRO A 193 -7.77 -18.45 -40.30
CA PRO A 193 -8.95 -19.31 -40.28
C PRO A 193 -8.77 -20.66 -41.02
N SER A 194 -7.76 -20.77 -41.89
CA SER A 194 -7.43 -21.99 -42.63
C SER A 194 -6.47 -22.92 -41.90
N CYS A 195 -6.01 -22.57 -40.69
CA CYS A 195 -5.00 -23.30 -39.95
C CYS A 195 -5.55 -23.80 -38.60
N ASN A 196 -5.13 -24.99 -38.18
CA ASN A 196 -5.44 -25.50 -36.85
C ASN A 196 -4.72 -24.65 -35.78
N VAL A 197 -5.46 -24.18 -34.78
CA VAL A 197 -4.92 -23.33 -33.68
C VAL A 197 -3.72 -24.00 -33.01
N GLY A 198 -3.81 -25.29 -32.71
CA GLY A 198 -2.70 -26.07 -32.16
C GLY A 198 -1.48 -26.16 -33.07
N GLU A 199 -1.65 -26.23 -34.40
CA GLU A 199 -0.53 -26.17 -35.36
C GLU A 199 0.12 -24.79 -35.39
N LYS A 200 -0.67 -23.70 -35.37
CA LYS A 200 -0.12 -22.35 -35.41
C LYS A 200 0.65 -22.00 -34.14
N SER A 201 0.19 -22.44 -32.97
CA SER A 201 0.96 -22.34 -31.73
C SER A 201 2.33 -23.02 -31.83
N ARG A 202 2.44 -24.16 -32.52
CA ARG A 202 3.72 -24.86 -32.73
C ARG A 202 4.64 -24.17 -33.72
N GLU A 203 4.09 -23.50 -34.73
CA GLU A 203 4.91 -22.66 -35.61
C GLU A 203 5.55 -21.52 -34.82
N LEU A 204 4.81 -20.89 -33.90
CA LEU A 204 5.35 -19.87 -33.01
C LEU A 204 6.45 -20.44 -32.09
N GLU A 205 6.29 -21.66 -31.58
CA GLU A 205 7.32 -22.34 -30.79
C GLU A 205 8.60 -22.62 -31.58
N LYS A 206 8.46 -23.08 -32.83
CA LYS A 206 9.62 -23.29 -33.70
C LYS A 206 10.31 -21.98 -34.05
N GLN A 207 9.55 -20.92 -34.25
CA GLN A 207 10.06 -19.61 -34.65
C GLN A 207 10.72 -18.85 -33.51
N TYR A 208 10.13 -18.89 -32.31
CA TYR A 208 10.53 -18.06 -31.18
C TYR A 208 11.17 -18.84 -30.02
N GLY A 209 11.15 -20.17 -30.08
CA GLY A 209 11.61 -21.07 -29.03
C GLY A 209 10.52 -21.38 -28.00
N ILE A 210 10.80 -22.38 -27.14
CA ILE A 210 9.92 -22.73 -26.02
C ILE A 210 10.34 -21.87 -24.81
N PRO A 211 9.47 -21.03 -24.23
CA PRO A 211 9.83 -20.20 -23.09
C PRO A 211 10.27 -21.07 -21.92
N SER A 212 11.52 -20.91 -21.50
CA SER A 212 12.06 -21.69 -20.38
C SER A 212 11.75 -21.03 -19.04
N LYS A 213 11.85 -21.82 -17.97
CA LYS A 213 11.65 -21.38 -16.59
C LYS A 213 12.83 -20.61 -16.00
N LYS A 214 13.88 -20.35 -16.78
CA LYS A 214 15.09 -19.70 -16.30
C LYS A 214 15.05 -18.21 -16.61
N TYR A 215 15.48 -17.47 -15.60
CA TYR A 215 15.50 -16.02 -15.60
C TYR A 215 16.97 -15.62 -15.47
N TRP A 216 17.42 -14.69 -16.30
CA TRP A 216 18.81 -14.25 -16.32
C TRP A 216 18.89 -12.77 -15.98
N LEU A 217 19.92 -12.40 -15.22
CA LEU A 217 20.28 -11.03 -14.97
C LEU A 217 21.55 -10.71 -15.77
N LEU A 218 21.40 -9.82 -16.74
CA LEU A 218 22.51 -9.21 -17.47
C LEU A 218 22.76 -7.82 -16.93
N THR A 219 23.99 -7.33 -17.08
CA THR A 219 24.39 -6.00 -16.61
C THR A 219 24.66 -5.06 -17.77
N TRP A 220 24.33 -3.80 -17.57
CA TRP A 220 24.68 -2.70 -18.45
C TRP A 220 25.28 -1.57 -17.60
N ASN A 221 26.44 -1.04 -17.99
CA ASN A 221 27.13 0.02 -17.26
C ASN A 221 27.48 1.17 -18.23
N PRO A 222 26.73 2.28 -18.20
CA PRO A 222 26.92 3.39 -19.12
C PRO A 222 28.31 4.05 -19.01
N ASP A 223 29.00 3.92 -17.87
CA ASP A 223 30.35 4.48 -17.71
C ASP A 223 31.43 3.67 -18.43
N LYS A 224 31.13 2.41 -18.78
CA LYS A 224 32.05 1.50 -19.44
C LYS A 224 31.64 1.22 -20.88
N TRP A 225 30.33 1.20 -21.16
CA TRP A 225 29.81 0.97 -22.50
C TRP A 225 28.49 1.69 -22.74
N ASP A 226 28.46 2.46 -23.83
CA ASP A 226 27.29 3.25 -24.22
C ASP A 226 26.32 2.43 -25.07
N TRP A 227 25.03 2.46 -24.70
CA TRP A 227 23.96 1.86 -25.49
C TRP A 227 23.43 2.92 -26.47
N LYS A 228 24.12 3.06 -27.59
CA LYS A 228 23.94 4.16 -28.55
C LYS A 228 22.50 4.33 -29.04
N THR A 229 21.79 3.23 -29.27
CA THR A 229 20.39 3.22 -29.75
C THR A 229 19.37 3.20 -28.62
N PHE A 230 19.75 3.42 -27.36
CA PHE A 230 18.86 3.19 -26.21
C PHE A 230 17.52 3.93 -26.32
N PHE A 231 17.52 5.21 -26.72
CA PHE A 231 16.28 5.98 -26.82
C PHE A 231 15.42 5.55 -28.01
N ASP A 232 16.04 5.20 -29.13
CA ASP A 232 15.35 4.66 -30.31
C ASP A 232 14.74 3.30 -29.99
N ASP A 233 15.50 2.43 -29.32
CA ASP A 233 15.07 1.11 -28.86
C ASP A 233 13.92 1.22 -27.87
N LEU A 234 14.00 2.19 -26.93
CA LEU A 234 12.92 2.49 -25.99
C LEU A 234 11.65 2.94 -26.72
N GLU A 235 11.76 3.88 -27.67
CA GLU A 235 10.63 4.39 -28.41
C GLU A 235 9.97 3.29 -29.26
N ALA A 236 10.78 2.49 -29.95
CA ALA A 236 10.34 1.37 -30.74
C ALA A 236 9.60 0.33 -29.88
N VAL A 237 10.17 -0.09 -28.75
CA VAL A 237 9.52 -1.03 -27.82
C VAL A 237 8.21 -0.45 -27.25
N CYS A 238 8.15 0.86 -27.00
CA CYS A 238 6.92 1.53 -26.56
C CYS A 238 5.83 1.56 -27.64
N LYS A 239 6.20 1.63 -28.92
CA LYS A 239 5.30 1.51 -30.08
C LYS A 239 4.92 0.06 -30.40
N GLY A 240 5.46 -0.91 -29.65
CA GLY A 240 5.27 -2.35 -29.88
C GLY A 240 6.14 -2.91 -31.01
N GLU A 241 7.15 -2.18 -31.46
CA GLU A 241 8.10 -2.69 -32.46
C GLU A 241 9.07 -3.70 -31.82
N HIS A 242 9.57 -4.60 -32.66
CA HIS A 242 10.43 -5.69 -32.22
C HIS A 242 11.90 -5.32 -32.37
N ILE A 243 12.50 -4.88 -31.26
CA ILE A 243 13.94 -4.61 -31.19
C ILE A 243 14.68 -5.83 -30.66
N GLU A 244 15.71 -6.23 -31.42
CA GLU A 244 16.66 -7.27 -31.04
C GLU A 244 18.05 -6.65 -30.87
N SER A 245 18.63 -6.75 -29.68
CA SER A 245 19.97 -6.23 -29.40
C SER A 245 20.91 -7.27 -28.81
N LYS A 246 22.21 -7.08 -29.04
CA LYS A 246 23.29 -7.92 -28.53
C LYS A 246 23.69 -7.46 -27.13
N HIS A 247 23.84 -8.39 -26.19
CA HIS A 247 24.41 -8.13 -24.88
C HIS A 247 25.50 -9.13 -24.52
N SER A 248 26.54 -8.64 -23.83
CA SER A 248 27.58 -9.50 -23.25
C SER A 248 27.00 -10.36 -22.12
N CYS A 249 27.33 -11.65 -22.16
CA CYS A 249 26.87 -12.64 -21.21
C CYS A 249 27.97 -13.68 -21.01
N LEU A 250 28.59 -13.69 -19.83
CA LEU A 250 29.68 -14.62 -19.55
C LEU A 250 29.20 -16.08 -19.54
N SER A 251 27.97 -16.30 -19.08
CA SER A 251 27.33 -17.60 -19.03
C SER A 251 26.94 -18.11 -20.43
N LYS A 252 27.30 -19.35 -20.74
CA LYS A 252 26.85 -20.08 -21.94
C LYS A 252 25.54 -20.85 -21.74
N LYS A 253 24.93 -20.71 -20.56
CA LYS A 253 23.71 -21.43 -20.16
C LYS A 253 22.39 -20.83 -20.65
N PRO A 254 22.27 -19.52 -20.98
CA PRO A 254 21.03 -18.98 -21.52
C PRO A 254 20.66 -19.65 -22.84
N ARG A 255 19.40 -20.06 -22.96
CA ARG A 255 18.78 -20.69 -24.13
C ARG A 255 17.71 -19.78 -24.72
N ILE A 256 17.38 -19.99 -26.00
CA ILE A 256 16.30 -19.25 -26.66
C ILE A 256 15.00 -19.43 -25.86
N GLY A 257 14.28 -18.33 -25.63
CA GLY A 257 13.06 -18.30 -24.83
C GLY A 257 13.26 -18.07 -23.33
N ASP A 258 14.50 -18.05 -22.82
CA ASP A 258 14.76 -17.68 -21.42
C ASP A 258 14.39 -16.22 -21.15
N ARG A 259 13.84 -15.94 -19.96
CA ARG A 259 13.52 -14.58 -19.52
C ARG A 259 14.81 -13.85 -19.15
N VAL A 260 14.93 -12.58 -19.51
CA VAL A 260 16.12 -11.78 -19.18
C VAL A 260 15.76 -10.39 -18.68
N TYR A 261 16.54 -9.92 -17.71
CA TYR A 261 16.48 -8.59 -17.13
C TYR A 261 17.83 -7.88 -17.30
N ILE A 262 17.78 -6.60 -17.70
CA ILE A 262 18.97 -5.75 -17.81
C ILE A 262 19.06 -4.86 -16.58
N LEU A 263 20.14 -5.01 -15.83
CA LEU A 263 20.46 -4.22 -14.65
C LEU A 263 21.47 -3.11 -14.99
N LYS A 264 21.04 -1.86 -14.85
CA LYS A 264 21.93 -0.68 -14.90
C LYS A 264 22.82 -0.63 -13.67
N LEU A 265 24.13 -0.65 -13.90
CA LEU A 265 25.21 -0.42 -12.94
C LEU A 265 25.91 0.91 -13.25
N GLY A 266 27.10 1.12 -12.69
CA GLY A 266 27.89 2.34 -12.89
C GLY A 266 27.90 3.27 -11.68
N THR A 267 28.47 4.45 -11.86
CA THR A 267 28.57 5.58 -10.92
C THR A 267 27.31 6.43 -10.94
N GLN A 268 26.64 6.53 -12.10
CA GLN A 268 25.40 7.29 -12.27
C GLN A 268 24.22 6.61 -11.56
N THR A 269 23.57 7.32 -10.64
CA THR A 269 22.30 6.93 -10.01
C THR A 269 21.10 7.39 -10.84
N PRO A 270 19.94 6.70 -10.77
CA PRO A 270 19.70 5.46 -10.03
C PRO A 270 20.33 4.21 -10.70
N LYS A 271 20.59 3.16 -9.90
CA LYS A 271 21.02 1.81 -10.33
C LYS A 271 19.85 0.85 -10.14
N GLY A 272 19.63 -0.10 -11.05
CA GLY A 272 18.41 -0.93 -11.01
C GLY A 272 18.07 -1.57 -12.35
N ILE A 273 16.96 -2.31 -12.40
CA ILE A 273 16.50 -2.95 -13.63
C ILE A 273 15.89 -1.90 -14.56
N ILE A 274 16.32 -1.89 -15.82
CA ILE A 274 15.93 -0.91 -16.85
C ILE A 274 15.28 -1.53 -18.09
N ALA A 275 15.42 -2.83 -18.29
CA ALA A 275 14.79 -3.52 -19.41
C ALA A 275 14.53 -4.98 -19.09
N SER A 276 13.57 -5.56 -19.81
CA SER A 276 13.33 -6.99 -19.86
C SER A 276 13.12 -7.45 -21.30
N GLY A 277 13.35 -8.74 -21.52
CA GLY A 277 13.12 -9.37 -22.81
C GLY A 277 13.19 -10.88 -22.72
N TYR A 278 13.39 -11.50 -23.87
CA TYR A 278 13.61 -12.93 -24.02
C TYR A 278 14.84 -13.16 -24.88
N ILE A 279 15.61 -14.20 -24.56
CA ILE A 279 16.75 -14.61 -25.38
C ILE A 279 16.22 -15.07 -26.75
N SER A 280 16.66 -14.42 -27.81
CA SER A 280 16.31 -14.75 -29.20
C SER A 280 17.41 -15.51 -29.93
N LYS A 281 18.65 -15.42 -29.43
CA LYS A 281 19.79 -16.23 -29.89
C LYS A 281 20.65 -16.65 -28.70
N GLU A 282 20.94 -17.95 -28.61
CA GLU A 282 21.82 -18.52 -27.57
C GLU A 282 23.22 -17.93 -27.59
N SER A 283 24.01 -18.23 -26.56
CA SER A 283 25.37 -17.73 -26.43
C SER A 283 26.24 -18.01 -27.66
N TYR A 284 26.77 -16.96 -28.28
CA TYR A 284 27.73 -17.02 -29.38
C TYR A 284 28.92 -16.11 -29.08
N SER A 285 30.07 -16.42 -29.68
CA SER A 285 31.28 -15.59 -29.54
C SER A 285 31.23 -14.46 -30.57
N ASP A 286 31.46 -13.24 -30.11
CA ASP A 286 31.50 -12.03 -30.94
C ASP A 286 32.50 -11.02 -30.36
N ILE A 287 32.88 -10.03 -31.14
CA ILE A 287 33.81 -8.98 -30.70
C ILE A 287 33.08 -8.09 -29.67
N ALA A 288 33.73 -7.86 -28.53
CA ALA A 288 33.28 -6.88 -27.56
C ALA A 288 33.36 -5.49 -28.20
N GLU A 289 32.22 -4.84 -28.42
CA GLU A 289 32.14 -3.49 -29.03
C GLU A 289 32.77 -2.39 -28.14
N HIS A 290 33.35 -2.75 -26.99
CA HIS A 290 33.72 -1.84 -25.90
C HIS A 290 35.09 -2.15 -25.26
N THR A 291 35.94 -2.98 -25.89
CA THR A 291 37.35 -3.11 -25.50
C THR A 291 38.23 -2.59 -26.63
N GLU A 292 39.24 -1.79 -26.31
CA GLU A 292 40.22 -1.27 -27.29
C GLU A 292 40.97 -2.40 -28.03
N ASP A 293 40.91 -3.63 -27.50
CA ASP A 293 41.67 -4.80 -27.93
C ASP A 293 40.89 -5.82 -28.81
N ASN A 294 39.68 -5.51 -29.30
CA ASN A 294 38.84 -6.44 -30.08
C ASN A 294 38.68 -7.82 -29.40
N GLN A 295 38.56 -7.85 -28.06
CA GLN A 295 38.46 -9.11 -27.33
C GLN A 295 37.17 -9.85 -27.68
N VAL A 296 37.30 -11.15 -27.95
CA VAL A 296 36.15 -12.02 -28.22
C VAL A 296 35.45 -12.35 -26.91
N VAL A 297 34.20 -11.92 -26.77
CA VAL A 297 33.34 -12.19 -25.61
C VAL A 297 32.15 -13.05 -26.01
N ASN A 298 31.57 -13.73 -25.03
CA ASN A 298 30.30 -14.41 -25.24
C ASN A 298 29.16 -13.38 -25.17
N CYS A 299 28.27 -13.45 -26.15
CA CYS A 299 27.11 -12.59 -26.28
C CYS A 299 25.85 -13.43 -26.46
N VAL A 300 24.72 -12.86 -26.07
CA VAL A 300 23.38 -13.36 -26.41
C VAL A 300 22.63 -12.27 -27.18
N LYS A 301 21.62 -12.65 -27.96
CA LYS A 301 20.66 -11.67 -28.48
C LYS A 301 19.40 -11.68 -27.66
N ILE A 302 18.86 -10.49 -27.41
CA ILE A 302 17.68 -10.27 -26.60
C ILE A 302 16.66 -9.53 -27.44
N LYS A 303 15.45 -10.08 -27.49
CA LYS A 303 14.28 -9.38 -27.97
C LYS A 303 13.58 -8.71 -26.79
N TYR A 304 13.55 -7.38 -26.74
CA TYR A 304 12.95 -6.66 -25.60
C TYR A 304 11.42 -6.69 -25.66
N ASP A 305 10.81 -6.82 -24.50
CA ASP A 305 9.36 -6.60 -24.32
C ASP A 305 9.07 -5.35 -23.47
N LYS A 306 10.09 -4.79 -22.81
CA LYS A 306 9.98 -3.55 -22.03
C LYS A 306 11.34 -2.92 -21.85
N ILE A 307 11.43 -1.63 -22.14
CA ILE A 307 12.58 -0.77 -21.82
C ILE A 307 12.03 0.46 -21.09
N ILE A 308 12.68 0.89 -20.01
CA ILE A 308 12.31 2.09 -19.26
C ILE A 308 13.45 3.10 -19.29
N ASN A 309 13.11 4.39 -19.39
CA ASN A 309 14.10 5.45 -19.44
C ASN A 309 14.91 5.48 -18.13
N TYR A 310 16.21 5.24 -18.21
CA TYR A 310 17.07 5.17 -17.02
C TYR A 310 17.31 6.53 -16.36
N ASN A 311 16.93 7.64 -17.01
CA ASN A 311 16.93 8.98 -16.41
C ASN A 311 15.72 9.19 -15.47
N ASN A 312 14.73 8.30 -15.50
CA ASN A 312 13.55 8.34 -14.65
C ASN A 312 13.71 7.37 -13.46
N LYS A 313 12.66 7.23 -12.65
CA LYS A 313 12.63 6.20 -11.60
C LYS A 313 12.69 4.81 -12.25
N ILE A 314 13.66 4.00 -11.82
CA ILE A 314 13.84 2.62 -12.25
C ILE A 314 13.57 1.65 -11.09
N LEU A 315 13.50 0.34 -11.36
CA LEU A 315 13.35 -0.64 -10.28
C LEU A 315 14.68 -0.77 -9.54
N GLU A 316 14.83 0.02 -8.48
CA GLU A 316 16.12 0.29 -7.84
C GLU A 316 16.80 -0.94 -7.26
N GLN A 317 18.13 -0.97 -7.36
CA GLN A 317 18.99 -2.02 -6.85
C GLN A 317 18.87 -2.16 -5.31
N SER A 318 18.67 -1.05 -4.59
CA SER A 318 18.41 -1.03 -3.14
C SER A 318 17.17 -1.83 -2.79
N PHE A 319 16.04 -1.53 -3.45
CA PHE A 319 14.79 -2.26 -3.29
C PHE A 319 14.94 -3.75 -3.66
N LEU A 320 15.65 -4.06 -4.75
CA LEU A 320 15.90 -5.45 -5.15
C LEU A 320 16.72 -6.22 -4.12
N LYS A 321 17.73 -5.58 -3.48
CA LYS A 321 18.52 -6.18 -2.40
C LYS A 321 17.70 -6.41 -1.13
N GLU A 322 16.84 -5.47 -0.75
CA GLU A 322 15.94 -5.62 0.39
C GLU A 322 14.93 -6.75 0.16
N LYS A 323 14.30 -6.75 -1.02
CA LYS A 323 13.20 -7.65 -1.35
C LYS A 323 13.67 -9.07 -1.69
N PHE A 324 14.83 -9.20 -2.33
CA PHE A 324 15.40 -10.47 -2.80
C PHE A 324 16.84 -10.64 -2.29
N PRO A 325 17.06 -10.75 -0.96
CA PRO A 325 18.38 -10.61 -0.34
C PRO A 325 19.36 -11.73 -0.68
N LYS A 326 18.86 -12.92 -1.06
CA LYS A 326 19.74 -14.03 -1.46
C LYS A 326 20.18 -13.96 -2.93
N GLN A 327 19.70 -13.00 -3.71
CA GLN A 327 20.10 -12.83 -5.11
C GLN A 327 21.25 -11.82 -5.18
N GLU A 328 22.26 -12.12 -6.00
CA GLU A 328 23.32 -11.15 -6.29
C GLU A 328 22.78 -10.08 -7.25
N TRP A 329 22.73 -8.83 -6.80
CA TRP A 329 22.25 -7.69 -7.59
C TRP A 329 23.37 -6.71 -7.96
N SER A 330 24.62 -7.01 -7.64
CA SER A 330 25.81 -6.28 -8.07
C SER A 330 26.85 -7.23 -8.66
N PRO A 331 26.47 -8.12 -9.61
CA PRO A 331 27.34 -9.19 -10.04
C PRO A 331 28.58 -8.67 -10.76
N GLN A 332 29.74 -9.29 -10.47
CA GLN A 332 31.00 -8.99 -11.15
C GLN A 332 30.97 -9.41 -12.63
N ALA A 333 30.13 -10.38 -13.00
CA ALA A 333 29.96 -10.85 -14.37
C ALA A 333 28.49 -10.79 -14.82
N SER A 334 28.26 -10.39 -16.07
CA SER A 334 26.94 -10.40 -16.71
C SER A 334 26.49 -11.85 -16.99
N GLY A 335 25.21 -12.16 -16.77
CA GLY A 335 24.61 -13.44 -17.16
C GLY A 335 24.47 -14.44 -16.02
N ILE A 336 24.15 -13.96 -14.81
CA ILE A 336 23.85 -14.83 -13.67
C ILE A 336 22.38 -15.26 -13.69
N GLU A 337 22.10 -16.48 -13.24
CA GLU A 337 20.73 -17.00 -13.13
C GLU A 337 20.04 -16.34 -11.92
N ILE A 338 18.81 -15.84 -12.11
CA ILE A 338 17.95 -15.35 -11.04
C ILE A 338 17.35 -16.56 -10.33
N LYS A 339 17.43 -16.57 -8.99
CA LYS A 339 16.92 -17.67 -8.16
C LYS A 339 15.44 -17.93 -8.44
N LYS A 340 15.11 -19.20 -8.69
CA LYS A 340 13.77 -19.66 -9.06
C LYS A 340 12.66 -19.18 -8.11
N GLU A 341 12.95 -19.12 -6.80
CA GLU A 341 12.02 -18.65 -5.77
C GLU A 341 11.59 -17.18 -5.94
N TYR A 342 12.40 -16.34 -6.59
CA TYR A 342 12.11 -14.91 -6.79
C TYR A 342 11.44 -14.59 -8.12
N THR A 343 11.55 -15.48 -9.12
CA THR A 343 11.11 -15.23 -10.50
C THR A 343 9.66 -14.78 -10.62
N LYS A 344 8.73 -15.42 -9.90
CA LYS A 344 7.29 -15.09 -9.93
C LYS A 344 7.00 -13.72 -9.31
N GLU A 345 7.61 -13.42 -8.18
CA GLU A 345 7.39 -12.14 -7.49
C GLU A 345 8.09 -11.00 -8.23
N LEU A 346 9.30 -11.22 -8.74
CA LEU A 346 10.00 -10.25 -9.58
C LEU A 346 9.22 -9.92 -10.86
N GLU A 347 8.69 -10.92 -11.55
CA GLU A 347 7.86 -10.70 -12.75
C GLU A 347 6.56 -9.96 -12.40
N ASN A 348 5.94 -10.25 -11.25
CA ASN A 348 4.77 -9.50 -10.77
C ASN A 348 5.13 -8.04 -10.47
N ILE A 349 6.26 -7.77 -9.81
CA ILE A 349 6.71 -6.41 -9.52
C ILE A 349 7.00 -5.68 -10.83
N TRP A 350 7.73 -6.32 -11.75
CA TRP A 350 8.15 -5.72 -13.01
C TRP A 350 6.99 -5.48 -14.00
N SER A 351 6.04 -6.41 -14.08
CA SER A 351 4.83 -6.25 -14.90
C SER A 351 3.94 -5.13 -14.38
N ASN A 352 3.77 -5.02 -13.05
CA ASN A 352 3.04 -3.93 -12.40
C ASN A 352 3.87 -2.65 -12.24
N TYR A 353 5.15 -2.67 -12.63
CA TYR A 353 6.01 -1.50 -12.69
C TYR A 353 5.58 -0.64 -13.86
N ASN A 354 4.38 -0.08 -13.79
CA ASN A 354 3.89 0.86 -14.76
C ASN A 354 4.58 2.19 -14.49
N ASN A 355 5.28 2.70 -15.49
CA ASN A 355 5.34 4.13 -15.69
C ASN A 355 3.88 4.59 -15.82
N ASN A 356 3.26 4.94 -14.69
CA ASN A 356 2.10 5.81 -14.73
C ASN A 356 2.57 7.07 -15.46
N PHE A 357 2.24 7.18 -16.74
CA PHE A 357 2.28 8.43 -17.47
C PHE A 357 1.23 9.35 -16.85
N LYS A 358 1.54 9.93 -15.69
CA LYS A 358 1.40 11.36 -15.56
C LYS A 358 2.66 11.93 -16.17
N LYS A 359 2.52 12.55 -17.34
CA LYS A 359 3.54 13.43 -17.89
C LYS A 359 3.97 14.36 -16.74
N GLU A 360 5.24 14.31 -16.35
CA GLU A 360 5.76 15.18 -15.31
C GLU A 360 5.54 16.62 -15.78
N ILE A 361 4.71 17.36 -15.07
CA ILE A 361 4.39 18.75 -15.42
C ILE A 361 5.69 19.54 -15.29
N LYS A 362 6.17 20.10 -16.39
CA LYS A 362 7.36 20.96 -16.36
C LYS A 362 6.96 22.38 -16.00
N TYR A 363 7.83 23.07 -15.28
CA TYR A 363 7.67 24.45 -14.86
C TYR A 363 8.69 25.30 -15.62
N TRP A 364 8.23 26.40 -16.19
CA TRP A 364 9.00 27.26 -17.06
C TRP A 364 8.94 28.70 -16.57
N THR A 365 10.07 29.41 -16.59
CA THR A 365 10.04 30.88 -16.56
C THR A 365 10.18 31.44 -17.96
N TYR A 366 9.42 32.51 -18.25
CA TYR A 366 9.31 33.10 -19.58
C TYR A 366 9.33 34.63 -19.50
N ARG A 367 10.08 35.26 -20.41
CA ARG A 367 10.09 36.71 -20.62
C ARG A 367 9.36 37.09 -21.90
N ALA A 368 8.31 37.90 -21.74
CA ALA A 368 7.47 38.38 -22.84
C ALA A 368 8.14 39.49 -23.66
N GLY A 369 9.23 39.17 -24.34
CA GLY A 369 10.03 40.12 -25.12
C GLY A 369 10.91 41.04 -24.27
N GLU A 370 11.70 41.89 -24.93
CA GLU A 370 12.58 42.84 -24.26
C GLU A 370 11.76 43.79 -23.36
N ASN A 371 12.18 43.94 -22.10
CA ASN A 371 11.45 44.69 -21.07
C ASN A 371 9.99 44.27 -20.86
N SER A 372 9.65 43.01 -21.21
CA SER A 372 8.28 42.48 -21.17
C SER A 372 7.29 43.23 -22.09
N ARG A 373 7.77 43.87 -23.18
CA ARG A 373 6.94 44.66 -24.11
C ARG A 373 5.79 43.87 -24.76
N MET A 374 5.95 42.55 -24.93
CA MET A 374 4.94 41.69 -25.54
C MET A 374 3.87 41.21 -24.55
N TRP A 375 4.01 41.55 -23.26
CA TRP A 375 3.12 41.00 -22.23
C TRP A 375 1.65 41.34 -22.46
N GLU A 376 1.31 42.58 -22.79
CA GLU A 376 -0.09 42.98 -22.99
C GLU A 376 -0.74 42.21 -24.15
N GLU A 377 -0.04 42.09 -25.28
CA GLU A 377 -0.53 41.34 -26.44
C GLU A 377 -0.69 39.85 -26.11
N CYS A 378 0.35 39.22 -25.54
CA CYS A 378 0.37 37.80 -25.17
C CYS A 378 -0.71 37.47 -24.13
N SER A 379 -0.91 38.35 -23.15
CA SER A 379 -1.93 38.23 -22.11
C SER A 379 -3.34 38.29 -22.70
N ASN A 380 -3.60 39.21 -23.63
CA ASN A 380 -4.91 39.40 -24.25
C ASN A 380 -5.25 38.29 -25.26
N LYS A 381 -4.26 37.82 -26.01
CA LYS A 381 -4.43 36.75 -27.00
C LYS A 381 -4.31 35.34 -26.42
N ASN A 382 -4.06 35.19 -25.12
CA ASN A 382 -3.85 33.91 -24.44
C ASN A 382 -2.73 33.07 -25.09
N ILE A 383 -1.58 33.70 -25.35
CA ILE A 383 -0.41 33.06 -25.96
C ILE A 383 0.87 33.41 -25.20
N ILE A 384 1.91 32.61 -25.41
CA ILE A 384 3.31 33.03 -25.25
C ILE A 384 3.98 32.99 -26.61
N ALA A 385 4.88 33.95 -26.84
CA ALA A 385 5.53 34.13 -28.12
C ALA A 385 7.05 34.28 -27.95
N LEU A 386 7.82 33.56 -28.74
CA LEU A 386 9.27 33.59 -28.77
C LEU A 386 9.73 34.36 -30.01
N GLY A 387 10.83 35.11 -29.88
CA GLY A 387 11.40 35.90 -30.97
C GLY A 387 12.17 35.03 -31.97
N TRP A 388 13.25 35.59 -32.52
CA TRP A 388 14.11 34.93 -33.52
C TRP A 388 13.40 34.59 -34.82
N ASP A 389 12.57 35.49 -35.32
CA ASP A 389 11.76 35.27 -36.54
C ASP A 389 12.60 34.98 -37.79
N TYR A 390 13.86 35.42 -37.81
CA TYR A 390 14.82 35.12 -38.88
C TYR A 390 15.20 33.62 -38.96
N LEU A 391 14.95 32.84 -37.90
CA LEU A 391 15.12 31.38 -37.88
C LEU A 391 13.97 30.65 -38.55
N GLY A 392 12.87 31.33 -38.92
CA GLY A 392 11.70 30.66 -39.48
C GLY A 392 11.03 29.70 -38.48
N ASP A 393 10.42 28.65 -39.03
CA ASP A 393 9.83 27.57 -38.23
C ASP A 393 10.94 26.77 -37.51
N LEU A 394 10.91 26.74 -36.19
CA LEU A 394 11.92 26.08 -35.36
C LEU A 394 11.90 24.56 -35.50
N LYS A 395 10.81 23.95 -35.98
CA LYS A 395 10.72 22.51 -36.26
C LYS A 395 11.51 22.08 -37.50
N GLN A 396 12.00 23.02 -38.32
CA GLN A 396 12.83 22.67 -39.48
C GLN A 396 14.24 22.20 -39.10
N TYR A 397 14.70 22.49 -37.88
CA TYR A 397 16.02 22.13 -37.40
C TYR A 397 15.98 20.75 -36.72
N SER A 398 16.88 19.87 -37.14
CA SER A 398 16.94 18.48 -36.69
C SER A 398 17.70 18.28 -35.37
N SER A 399 18.55 19.24 -35.00
CA SER A 399 19.39 19.17 -33.79
C SER A 399 19.64 20.55 -33.16
N LYS A 400 20.12 20.56 -31.91
CA LYS A 400 20.54 21.80 -31.21
C LYS A 400 21.78 22.41 -31.86
N GLU A 401 22.64 21.57 -32.42
CA GLU A 401 23.87 21.94 -33.10
C GLU A 401 23.58 22.77 -34.35
N GLU A 402 22.57 22.37 -35.14
CA GLU A 402 22.15 23.08 -36.36
C GLU A 402 21.60 24.48 -36.04
N LEU A 403 20.76 24.58 -35.00
CA LEU A 403 20.32 25.88 -34.45
C LEU A 403 21.49 26.72 -33.96
N LYS A 404 22.46 26.10 -33.28
CA LYS A 404 23.65 26.80 -32.75
C LYS A 404 24.48 27.40 -33.88
N GLU A 405 24.72 26.67 -34.96
CA GLU A 405 25.45 27.17 -36.13
C GLU A 405 24.75 28.38 -36.74
N LYS A 406 23.43 28.28 -36.96
CA LYS A 406 22.64 29.35 -37.57
C LYS A 406 22.59 30.62 -36.70
N ILE A 407 22.39 30.46 -35.39
CA ILE A 407 22.35 31.59 -34.44
C ILE A 407 23.74 32.22 -34.30
N SER A 408 24.81 31.42 -34.21
CA SER A 408 26.18 31.92 -34.08
C SER A 408 26.60 32.73 -35.31
N TYR A 409 26.27 32.23 -36.51
CA TYR A 409 26.53 32.91 -37.77
C TYR A 409 25.77 34.25 -37.89
N THR A 410 24.49 34.26 -37.48
CA THR A 410 23.62 35.44 -37.68
C THR A 410 23.83 36.51 -36.61
N GLU A 411 24.02 36.12 -35.35
CA GLU A 411 24.19 37.05 -34.22
C GLU A 411 25.65 37.44 -33.95
N GLN A 412 26.62 36.85 -34.66
CA GLN A 412 28.06 37.04 -34.43
C GLN A 412 28.48 36.79 -32.96
N LYS A 413 27.90 35.75 -32.32
CA LYS A 413 28.21 35.37 -30.94
C LYS A 413 28.99 34.06 -30.88
N ASN A 414 30.04 34.04 -30.05
CA ASN A 414 30.93 32.88 -29.91
C ASN A 414 30.26 31.65 -29.28
N ASN A 415 29.19 31.80 -28.47
CA ASN A 415 28.50 30.66 -27.86
C ASN A 415 27.08 31.02 -27.37
N PRO A 416 26.06 31.09 -28.25
CA PRO A 416 24.71 31.54 -27.89
C PRO A 416 23.84 30.42 -27.26
N MET A 417 24.41 29.60 -26.39
CA MET A 417 23.75 28.37 -25.89
C MET A 417 22.39 28.64 -25.22
N ASN A 418 22.22 29.78 -24.55
CA ASN A 418 20.94 30.16 -23.95
C ASN A 418 19.84 30.41 -24.99
N ASN A 419 20.19 31.03 -26.12
CA ASN A 419 19.24 31.31 -27.21
C ASN A 419 18.88 30.00 -27.92
N VAL A 420 19.88 29.14 -28.14
CA VAL A 420 19.71 27.80 -28.73
C VAL A 420 18.77 26.96 -27.86
N LEU A 421 19.01 26.92 -26.55
CA LEU A 421 18.16 26.18 -25.61
C LEU A 421 16.75 26.75 -25.57
N ALA A 422 16.57 28.07 -25.50
CA ALA A 422 15.25 28.69 -25.50
C ALA A 422 14.45 28.33 -26.76
N CYS A 423 15.06 28.39 -27.95
CA CYS A 423 14.40 28.04 -29.21
C CYS A 423 14.08 26.54 -29.28
N TRP A 424 15.05 25.69 -28.97
CA TRP A 424 14.88 24.25 -29.04
C TRP A 424 13.85 23.75 -28.02
N GLU A 425 13.93 24.20 -26.77
CA GLU A 425 13.05 23.74 -25.70
C GLU A 425 11.61 24.22 -25.92
N PHE A 426 11.42 25.44 -26.41
CA PHE A 426 10.11 25.96 -26.77
C PHE A 426 9.44 25.13 -27.87
N ALA A 427 10.18 24.71 -28.90
CA ALA A 427 9.63 23.96 -30.03
C ALA A 427 9.51 22.45 -29.76
N ASN A 428 10.46 21.86 -29.02
CA ASN A 428 10.64 20.40 -28.94
C ASN A 428 10.48 19.81 -27.53
N CYS A 429 10.56 20.61 -26.46
CA CYS A 429 10.58 20.07 -25.09
C CYS A 429 9.40 20.52 -24.22
N MET A 430 8.80 21.68 -24.50
CA MET A 430 7.61 22.17 -23.81
C MET A 430 6.36 21.43 -24.28
N ASP A 431 5.53 21.06 -23.33
CA ASP A 431 4.43 20.12 -23.52
C ASP A 431 3.08 20.72 -23.07
N ILE A 432 1.98 20.28 -23.69
CA ILE A 432 0.62 20.62 -23.21
C ILE A 432 0.47 20.17 -21.76
N GLY A 433 -0.03 21.06 -20.90
CA GLY A 433 -0.17 20.85 -19.45
C GLY A 433 1.00 21.37 -18.60
N ASP A 434 2.11 21.78 -19.21
CA ASP A 434 3.21 22.44 -18.51
C ASP A 434 2.79 23.80 -17.92
N ILE A 435 3.48 24.26 -16.89
CA ILE A 435 3.21 25.53 -16.20
C ILE A 435 4.24 26.57 -16.59
N VAL A 436 3.78 27.78 -16.93
CA VAL A 436 4.63 28.91 -17.33
C VAL A 436 4.41 30.09 -16.39
N TYR A 437 5.52 30.64 -15.89
CA TYR A 437 5.58 31.88 -15.12
C TYR A 437 6.15 33.01 -15.96
N VAL A 438 5.45 34.14 -15.99
CA VAL A 438 5.91 35.31 -16.76
C VAL A 438 6.69 36.24 -15.86
N GLU A 439 7.93 36.52 -16.22
CA GLU A 439 8.81 37.42 -15.48
C GLU A 439 8.60 38.89 -15.86
N LYS A 440 8.80 39.79 -14.87
CA LYS A 440 8.96 41.23 -15.07
C LYS A 440 10.20 41.70 -14.33
N GLY A 441 11.33 41.77 -15.03
CA GLY A 441 12.63 41.97 -14.39
C GLY A 441 13.17 40.69 -13.75
N ARG A 442 14.10 40.81 -12.79
CA ARG A 442 14.84 39.66 -12.24
C ARG A 442 14.27 39.09 -10.93
N ASN A 443 13.30 39.77 -10.32
CA ASN A 443 12.76 39.43 -9.00
C ASN A 443 11.24 39.59 -8.93
N CYS A 444 10.55 39.60 -10.07
CA CYS A 444 9.09 39.66 -10.09
C CYS A 444 8.50 38.71 -11.12
N ILE A 445 7.37 38.10 -10.77
CA ILE A 445 6.51 37.33 -11.66
C ILE A 445 5.18 38.06 -11.79
N ILE A 446 4.63 38.15 -13.00
CA ILE A 446 3.40 38.89 -13.30
C ILE A 446 2.23 38.01 -13.72
N ALA A 447 2.48 36.73 -14.03
CA ALA A 447 1.43 35.79 -14.38
C ALA A 447 1.86 34.33 -14.27
N ARG A 448 0.86 33.46 -14.17
CA ARG A 448 0.97 32.01 -14.21
C ARG A 448 -0.04 31.45 -15.20
N GLY A 449 0.40 30.60 -16.12
CA GLY A 449 -0.45 29.96 -17.11
C GLY A 449 -0.10 28.49 -17.35
N ILE A 450 -1.03 27.77 -17.97
CA ILE A 450 -0.89 26.36 -18.36
C ILE A 450 -0.78 26.30 -19.89
N VAL A 451 0.17 25.54 -20.42
CA VAL A 451 0.34 25.35 -21.86
C VAL A 451 -0.85 24.58 -22.44
N ASP A 452 -1.51 25.17 -23.43
CA ASP A 452 -2.78 24.70 -24.01
C ASP A 452 -2.64 24.27 -25.48
N SER A 453 -1.45 24.41 -26.08
CA SER A 453 -1.18 23.90 -27.42
C SER A 453 0.24 23.38 -27.59
N ASP A 454 0.42 22.55 -28.62
CA ASP A 454 1.72 22.31 -29.23
C ASP A 454 2.31 23.60 -29.83
N TYR A 455 3.58 23.53 -30.25
CA TYR A 455 4.29 24.63 -30.90
C TYR A 455 3.61 25.00 -32.23
N ILE A 456 3.46 26.30 -32.47
CA ILE A 456 2.85 26.85 -33.68
C ILE A 456 3.79 27.92 -34.24
N TYR A 457 4.11 27.82 -35.54
CA TYR A 457 4.75 28.89 -36.29
C TYR A 457 3.68 29.71 -37.02
N ASP A 458 3.40 30.92 -36.53
CA ASP A 458 2.36 31.80 -37.06
C ASP A 458 2.94 32.86 -38.01
N ASN A 459 2.88 32.56 -39.30
CA ASN A 459 3.34 33.44 -40.37
C ASN A 459 2.49 34.71 -40.56
N THR A 460 1.33 34.81 -39.92
CA THR A 460 0.46 35.99 -40.03
C THR A 460 0.91 37.14 -39.12
N ARG A 461 1.78 36.87 -38.15
CA ARG A 461 2.35 37.87 -37.23
C ARG A 461 3.50 38.63 -37.88
N GLU A 462 3.62 39.93 -37.59
CA GLU A 462 4.77 40.73 -38.05
C GLU A 462 6.05 40.37 -37.30
N GLU A 463 5.97 40.19 -35.97
CA GLU A 463 7.08 39.79 -35.10
C GLU A 463 6.64 38.75 -34.04
N TYR A 464 7.61 37.99 -33.50
CA TYR A 464 7.41 36.89 -32.56
C TYR A 464 6.45 35.82 -33.10
N LYS A 465 6.82 35.21 -34.23
CA LYS A 465 6.03 34.23 -34.98
C LYS A 465 5.97 32.86 -34.32
N ASN A 466 6.89 32.56 -33.40
CA ASN A 466 6.96 31.29 -32.68
C ASN A 466 6.04 31.31 -31.46
N ILE A 467 4.88 30.67 -31.50
CA ILE A 467 3.87 30.81 -30.44
C ILE A 467 3.41 29.48 -29.85
N ARG A 468 2.86 29.56 -28.62
CA ARG A 468 2.04 28.53 -27.98
C ARG A 468 0.85 29.19 -27.30
N LYS A 469 -0.31 28.52 -27.33
CA LYS A 469 -1.50 28.96 -26.60
C LYS A 469 -1.32 28.64 -25.12
N ILE A 470 -1.75 29.56 -24.26
CA ILE A 470 -1.67 29.45 -22.81
C ILE A 470 -3.03 29.74 -22.19
N GLN A 471 -3.48 28.85 -21.31
CA GLN A 471 -4.56 29.14 -20.38
C GLN A 471 -4.00 29.88 -19.15
N TRP A 472 -4.16 31.21 -19.12
CA TRP A 472 -3.73 32.00 -17.95
C TRP A 472 -4.59 31.67 -16.72
N THR A 473 -3.94 31.30 -15.63
CA THR A 473 -4.60 30.99 -14.35
C THR A 473 -4.58 32.17 -13.38
N HIS A 474 -3.49 32.95 -13.38
CA HIS A 474 -3.29 34.12 -12.53
C HIS A 474 -2.56 35.22 -13.31
N LYS A 475 -2.93 36.49 -13.08
CA LYS A 475 -2.34 37.68 -13.71
C LYS A 475 -2.12 38.77 -12.66
N GLU A 476 -1.17 38.54 -11.77
CA GLU A 476 -0.88 39.37 -10.61
C GLU A 476 0.63 39.47 -10.38
N LEU A 477 1.06 40.63 -9.87
CA LEU A 477 2.47 40.92 -9.61
C LEU A 477 2.90 40.35 -8.26
N HIS A 478 3.81 39.38 -8.28
CA HIS A 478 4.48 38.82 -7.10
C HIS A 478 5.95 39.18 -7.10
N LYS A 479 6.44 39.69 -5.97
CA LYS A 479 7.87 39.99 -5.76
C LYS A 479 8.54 38.78 -5.12
N LEU A 480 9.67 38.37 -5.68
CA LEU A 480 10.48 37.24 -5.22
C LEU A 480 11.58 37.71 -4.25
N ASP A 481 11.88 36.87 -3.28
CA ASP A 481 12.99 37.00 -2.33
C ASP A 481 14.33 36.46 -2.88
N PHE A 482 14.32 35.92 -4.10
CA PHE A 482 15.49 35.45 -4.85
C PHE A 482 15.51 36.02 -6.28
N ILE A 483 16.64 35.81 -6.97
CA ILE A 483 16.91 36.34 -8.31
C ILE A 483 16.73 35.22 -9.34
N LEU A 484 15.91 35.47 -10.37
CA LEU A 484 15.73 34.58 -11.52
C LEU A 484 16.84 34.77 -12.56
N ASP A 485 17.13 33.70 -13.32
CA ASP A 485 18.11 33.71 -14.41
C ASP A 485 17.71 34.75 -15.49
N VAL A 486 18.68 35.23 -16.26
CA VAL A 486 18.45 36.32 -17.23
C VAL A 486 17.92 35.78 -18.58
N LYS A 487 17.67 34.48 -18.68
CA LYS A 487 17.31 33.79 -19.93
C LYS A 487 15.84 34.04 -20.31
N THR A 488 15.58 34.01 -21.62
CA THR A 488 14.24 34.26 -22.18
C THR A 488 13.23 33.17 -21.84
N LEU A 489 13.69 31.91 -21.84
CA LEU A 489 12.91 30.74 -21.43
C LEU A 489 13.84 29.82 -20.63
N THR A 490 13.39 29.35 -19.46
CA THR A 490 14.15 28.42 -18.63
C THR A 490 13.24 27.34 -18.07
N ASN A 491 13.60 26.07 -18.26
CA ASN A 491 13.00 24.97 -17.50
C ASN A 491 13.52 24.99 -16.06
N ILE A 492 12.63 25.19 -15.10
CA ILE A 492 12.95 25.25 -13.66
C ILE A 492 12.54 23.97 -12.91
N SER A 493 12.05 22.93 -13.60
CA SER A 493 11.70 21.63 -12.97
C SER A 493 12.88 20.83 -12.46
N GLN A 494 14.11 21.15 -12.86
CA GLN A 494 15.31 20.43 -12.44
C GLN A 494 15.71 20.80 -11.01
N THR A 495 16.30 19.84 -10.27
CA THR A 495 16.64 19.93 -8.83
C THR A 495 17.45 21.17 -8.44
N LYS A 496 18.23 21.77 -9.35
CA LYS A 496 18.95 23.03 -9.12
C LYS A 496 18.02 24.23 -8.80
N TYR A 497 16.75 24.16 -9.21
CA TYR A 497 15.73 25.21 -9.03
C TYR A 497 14.47 24.69 -8.30
N GLY A 498 14.50 23.47 -7.75
CA GLY A 498 13.34 22.81 -7.14
C GLY A 498 12.67 23.64 -6.04
N ASP A 499 13.46 24.36 -5.26
CA ASP A 499 12.96 25.28 -4.22
C ASP A 499 12.24 26.51 -4.80
N TYR A 500 12.67 27.01 -5.97
CA TYR A 500 12.03 28.15 -6.61
C TYR A 500 10.66 27.78 -7.16
N CYS A 501 10.53 26.60 -7.79
CA CYS A 501 9.23 26.12 -8.28
C CYS A 501 8.20 26.05 -7.16
N LEU A 502 8.57 25.47 -6.02
CA LEU A 502 7.68 25.32 -4.86
C LEU A 502 7.36 26.68 -4.22
N LYS A 503 8.35 27.59 -4.11
CA LYS A 503 8.13 28.95 -3.58
C LYS A 503 7.21 29.77 -4.49
N ILE A 504 7.42 29.72 -5.80
CA ILE A 504 6.59 30.42 -6.78
C ILE A 504 5.17 29.82 -6.78
N GLU A 505 5.04 28.49 -6.82
CA GLU A 505 3.74 27.83 -6.70
C GLU A 505 3.04 28.22 -5.40
N ALA A 506 3.76 28.29 -4.26
CA ALA A 506 3.18 28.71 -2.99
C ALA A 506 2.59 30.13 -3.04
N MET A 507 3.22 31.05 -3.77
CA MET A 507 2.73 32.43 -3.94
C MET A 507 1.39 32.49 -4.69
N PHE A 508 1.24 31.69 -5.76
CA PHE A 508 -0.02 31.59 -6.52
C PHE A 508 -1.05 30.67 -5.84
N ASN A 509 -0.59 29.75 -4.99
CA ASN A 509 -1.42 28.89 -4.16
C ASN A 509 -1.82 29.57 -2.83
N ASN A 510 -1.71 30.90 -2.69
CA ASN A 510 -2.20 31.68 -1.55
C ASN A 510 -3.74 31.72 -1.41
N LYS A 511 -4.40 30.61 -1.76
CA LYS A 511 -5.66 30.15 -1.17
C LYS A 511 -5.50 28.88 -0.30
N ARG A 512 -4.28 28.40 -0.05
CA ARG A 512 -4.00 27.19 0.75
C ARG A 512 -3.28 27.43 2.08
N ILE A 513 -2.97 28.67 2.45
CA ILE A 513 -2.69 29.03 3.86
C ILE A 513 -3.93 29.71 4.43
N GLN A 514 -4.86 28.84 4.80
CA GLN A 514 -5.94 28.95 5.78
C GLN A 514 -7.01 27.96 5.29
N GLU A 515 -6.70 26.66 5.30
CA GLU A 515 -7.77 25.74 5.73
C GLU A 515 -8.09 26.21 7.15
N THR A 516 -9.10 27.07 7.24
CA THR A 516 -9.70 27.50 8.49
C THR A 516 -9.87 26.26 9.38
N PRO A 517 -9.73 26.38 10.71
CA PRO A 517 -10.06 25.29 11.64
C PRO A 517 -11.42 24.64 11.32
N LYS A 518 -12.36 25.41 10.73
CA LYS A 518 -13.66 24.98 10.22
C LYS A 518 -13.63 23.88 9.14
N MET A 519 -12.64 23.79 8.23
CA MET A 519 -12.60 22.75 7.18
C MET A 519 -11.93 21.44 7.60
N ILE A 520 -11.02 21.48 8.58
CA ILE A 520 -10.45 20.28 9.21
C ILE A 520 -11.54 19.55 10.02
N ASN A 521 -12.45 20.32 10.62
CA ASN A 521 -13.52 19.87 11.53
C ASN A 521 -14.66 19.03 10.91
N GLN A 522 -14.67 18.77 9.60
CA GLN A 522 -15.80 18.12 8.91
C GLN A 522 -15.47 16.72 8.35
N SER A 523 -14.21 16.29 8.37
CA SER A 523 -13.83 14.98 7.82
C SER A 523 -14.11 13.87 8.83
N LEU A 524 -14.95 12.90 8.48
CA LEU A 524 -15.25 11.73 9.34
C LEU A 524 -14.02 10.85 9.60
N ASN A 525 -13.05 10.85 8.69
CA ASN A 525 -11.79 10.12 8.78
C ASN A 525 -10.64 11.06 8.41
N LEU A 526 -9.77 11.36 9.36
CA LEU A 526 -8.65 12.28 9.19
C LEU A 526 -7.36 11.64 9.70
N ILE A 527 -6.25 11.82 9.00
CA ILE A 527 -4.90 11.46 9.47
C ILE A 527 -4.03 12.72 9.44
N LEU A 528 -3.50 13.10 10.59
CA LEU A 528 -2.45 14.10 10.73
C LEU A 528 -1.10 13.41 10.58
N TYR A 529 -0.32 13.76 9.57
CA TYR A 529 0.96 13.12 9.32
C TYR A 529 2.08 14.13 9.12
N GLY A 530 3.30 13.76 9.49
CA GLY A 530 4.49 14.58 9.25
C GLY A 530 5.66 14.17 10.13
N PRO A 531 6.80 14.87 10.02
CA PRO A 531 7.99 14.59 10.80
C PRO A 531 7.74 14.68 12.32
N PRO A 532 8.63 14.11 13.17
CA PRO A 532 8.48 14.20 14.61
C PRO A 532 8.58 15.64 15.12
N GLY A 533 7.88 15.93 16.22
CA GLY A 533 7.88 17.25 16.84
C GLY A 533 7.07 18.34 16.12
N THR A 534 6.23 17.99 15.15
CA THR A 534 5.45 18.97 14.35
C THR A 534 4.14 19.42 15.01
N GLY A 535 3.90 19.03 16.26
CA GLY A 535 2.73 19.45 17.03
C GLY A 535 1.45 18.65 16.75
N LYS A 536 1.56 17.41 16.25
CA LYS A 536 0.40 16.52 15.98
C LYS A 536 -0.43 16.29 17.25
N THR A 537 0.20 15.96 18.37
CA THR A 537 -0.47 15.76 19.67
C THR A 537 -1.17 17.02 20.18
N TYR A 538 -0.57 18.19 19.99
CA TYR A 538 -1.21 19.47 20.32
C TYR A 538 -2.45 19.72 19.44
N SER A 539 -2.33 19.43 18.15
CA SER A 539 -3.43 19.59 17.18
C SER A 539 -4.61 18.66 17.47
N ILE A 540 -4.37 17.49 18.08
CA ILE A 540 -5.43 16.60 18.56
C ILE A 540 -6.29 17.29 19.63
N GLN A 541 -5.67 17.99 20.59
CA GLN A 541 -6.41 18.68 21.66
C GLN A 541 -7.28 19.81 21.10
N GLU A 542 -6.73 20.59 20.16
CA GLU A 542 -7.49 21.62 19.45
C GLU A 542 -8.67 21.00 18.67
N TYR A 543 -8.45 19.85 18.03
CA TYR A 543 -9.49 19.11 17.30
C TYR A 543 -10.58 18.57 18.23
N ILE A 544 -10.23 18.03 19.40
CA ILE A 544 -11.19 17.57 20.41
C ILE A 544 -12.13 18.72 20.80
N GLN A 545 -11.57 19.88 21.16
CA GLN A 545 -12.35 21.04 21.59
C GLN A 545 -13.23 21.57 20.46
N ASN A 546 -12.67 21.70 19.25
CA ASN A 546 -13.41 22.21 18.10
C ASN A 546 -14.52 21.25 17.63
N LEU A 547 -14.34 19.93 17.76
CA LEU A 547 -15.33 18.95 17.30
C LEU A 547 -16.42 18.69 18.34
N LEU A 548 -16.01 18.52 19.61
CA LEU A 548 -16.85 18.00 20.70
C LEU A 548 -17.29 19.08 21.68
N GLY A 549 -16.63 20.23 21.75
CA GLY A 549 -16.92 21.30 22.71
C GLY A 549 -18.32 21.90 22.58
N GLU A 550 -18.99 21.70 21.44
CA GLU A 550 -20.37 22.11 21.18
C GLU A 550 -21.37 20.93 21.20
N ASN A 551 -20.97 19.75 21.69
CA ASN A 551 -21.88 18.60 21.76
C ASN A 551 -23.09 18.94 22.65
N PRO A 552 -24.34 18.79 22.15
CA PRO A 552 -25.55 19.04 22.95
C PRO A 552 -25.59 18.27 24.27
N GLY A 553 -25.04 17.05 24.28
CA GLY A 553 -24.95 16.15 25.41
C GLY A 553 -23.98 16.57 26.51
N LEU A 554 -23.19 17.65 26.33
CA LEU A 554 -22.45 18.28 27.42
C LEU A 554 -23.38 18.95 28.44
N ASN A 555 -24.59 19.36 28.01
CA ASN A 555 -25.62 19.96 28.86
C ASN A 555 -26.91 19.11 28.82
N ILE A 556 -27.04 18.14 29.73
CA ILE A 556 -28.15 17.16 29.69
C ILE A 556 -29.36 17.63 30.49
N ASN A 557 -30.52 17.68 29.83
CA ASN A 557 -31.85 17.73 30.45
C ASN A 557 -32.69 16.43 30.22
N SER A 558 -32.11 15.37 29.61
CA SER A 558 -32.84 14.13 29.25
C SER A 558 -32.63 12.98 30.25
N GLU A 559 -33.73 12.42 30.77
CA GLU A 559 -33.77 11.33 31.75
C GLU A 559 -33.24 9.98 31.20
N GLU A 560 -33.50 9.69 29.93
CA GLU A 560 -33.13 8.42 29.29
C GLU A 560 -31.61 8.24 29.18
N GLN A 561 -30.90 9.33 28.91
CA GLN A 561 -29.46 9.30 28.72
C GLN A 561 -28.69 9.21 30.04
N LYS A 562 -29.25 9.84 31.08
CA LYS A 562 -28.79 9.71 32.46
C LYS A 562 -28.83 8.25 32.93
N LEU A 563 -29.89 7.53 32.59
CA LEU A 563 -30.01 6.09 32.90
C LEU A 563 -28.96 5.26 32.16
N ASN A 564 -28.69 5.57 30.89
CA ASN A 564 -27.68 4.86 30.09
C ASN A 564 -26.26 5.04 30.62
N ASP A 565 -25.93 6.23 31.16
CA ASP A 565 -24.63 6.49 31.77
C ASP A 565 -24.45 5.69 33.06
N ILE A 566 -25.48 5.69 33.93
CA ILE A 566 -25.47 4.96 35.21
C ILE A 566 -25.24 3.46 35.00
N VAL A 567 -25.89 2.88 34.00
CA VAL A 567 -25.86 1.43 33.77
C VAL A 567 -24.68 0.97 32.92
N LYS A 568 -23.83 1.89 32.44
CA LYS A 568 -22.72 1.61 31.52
C LYS A 568 -21.72 0.62 32.10
N ASP A 569 -21.35 0.80 33.36
CA ASP A 569 -20.29 0.05 34.03
C ASP A 569 -20.82 -0.94 35.08
N LEU A 570 -22.15 -1.09 35.17
CA LEU A 570 -22.77 -2.01 36.13
C LEU A 570 -22.75 -3.45 35.63
N SER A 571 -22.63 -4.39 36.56
CA SER A 571 -22.94 -5.82 36.38
C SER A 571 -24.43 -6.09 36.55
N TRP A 572 -24.88 -7.32 36.25
CA TRP A 572 -26.29 -7.69 36.48
C TRP A 572 -26.71 -7.54 37.93
N TYR A 573 -25.95 -8.09 38.87
CA TYR A 573 -26.32 -8.03 40.28
C TYR A 573 -26.21 -6.60 40.85
N THR A 574 -25.21 -5.81 40.45
CA THR A 574 -25.12 -4.39 40.88
C THR A 574 -26.25 -3.54 40.31
N THR A 575 -26.69 -3.81 39.08
CA THR A 575 -27.87 -3.16 38.48
C THR A 575 -29.14 -3.48 39.25
N ILE A 576 -29.35 -4.76 39.60
CA ILE A 576 -30.53 -5.17 40.38
C ILE A 576 -30.50 -4.50 41.76
N ALA A 577 -29.34 -4.52 42.42
CA ALA A 577 -29.15 -3.93 43.73
C ALA A 577 -29.41 -2.41 43.72
N ILE A 578 -28.76 -1.64 42.84
CA ILE A 578 -28.99 -0.20 42.77
C ILE A 578 -30.44 0.14 42.39
N SER A 579 -31.07 -0.68 41.54
CA SER A 579 -32.47 -0.49 41.15
C SER A 579 -33.44 -0.74 42.31
N MET A 580 -33.21 -1.78 43.13
CA MET A 580 -33.99 -2.01 44.35
C MET A 580 -33.78 -0.89 45.37
N TYR A 581 -32.54 -0.48 45.61
CA TYR A 581 -32.17 0.58 46.56
C TYR A 581 -32.85 1.92 46.19
N LEU A 582 -32.72 2.36 44.94
CA LEU A 582 -33.28 3.64 44.48
C LEU A 582 -34.80 3.69 44.44
N ASN A 583 -35.47 2.53 44.35
CA ASN A 583 -36.93 2.45 44.40
C ASN A 583 -37.47 2.19 45.81
N GLY A 584 -36.61 2.14 46.84
CA GLY A 584 -36.94 1.94 48.24
C GLY A 584 -36.27 0.70 48.82
N GLU A 585 -35.33 0.90 49.74
CA GLU A 585 -34.49 -0.14 50.37
C GLU A 585 -35.27 -1.30 51.01
N GLN A 586 -36.46 -1.01 51.53
CA GLN A 586 -37.31 -1.99 52.23
C GLN A 586 -38.35 -2.67 51.32
N ASN A 587 -38.39 -2.27 50.04
CA ASN A 587 -39.37 -2.81 49.11
C ASN A 587 -39.01 -4.23 48.69
N LYS A 588 -40.04 -5.05 48.50
CA LYS A 588 -39.94 -6.43 48.05
C LYS A 588 -40.53 -6.53 46.65
N TYR A 589 -39.88 -7.26 45.77
CA TYR A 589 -40.21 -7.28 44.35
C TYR A 589 -40.40 -8.69 43.84
N LYS A 590 -41.44 -8.93 43.04
CA LYS A 590 -41.44 -10.10 42.15
C LYS A 590 -40.53 -9.81 40.97
N VAL A 591 -40.05 -10.87 40.31
CA VAL A 591 -39.19 -10.73 39.11
C VAL A 591 -39.89 -9.91 38.01
N SER A 592 -41.22 -10.02 37.89
CA SER A 592 -42.03 -9.20 36.97
C SER A 592 -41.95 -7.70 37.25
N ASP A 593 -41.79 -7.32 38.51
CA ASP A 593 -41.81 -5.92 38.94
C ASP A 593 -40.45 -5.29 38.64
N LEU A 594 -39.38 -6.03 38.90
CA LEU A 594 -38.01 -5.66 38.54
C LEU A 594 -37.84 -5.46 37.03
N MET A 595 -38.41 -6.34 36.21
CA MET A 595 -38.39 -6.20 34.74
C MET A 595 -38.98 -4.89 34.25
N ASN A 596 -39.86 -4.25 35.05
CA ASN A 596 -40.50 -3.00 34.68
C ASN A 596 -39.75 -1.75 35.13
N GLN A 597 -38.74 -1.86 35.98
CA GLN A 597 -37.99 -0.73 36.51
C GLN A 597 -37.13 -0.06 35.43
N LYS A 598 -37.06 1.28 35.49
CA LYS A 598 -36.37 2.11 34.48
C LYS A 598 -34.89 1.73 34.31
N ILE A 599 -34.17 1.55 35.42
CA ILE A 599 -32.74 1.17 35.42
C ILE A 599 -32.53 -0.22 34.82
N ILE A 600 -33.37 -1.20 35.17
CA ILE A 600 -33.28 -2.56 34.63
C ILE A 600 -33.59 -2.58 33.13
N LYS A 601 -34.58 -1.81 32.66
CA LYS A 601 -34.87 -1.66 31.23
C LYS A 601 -33.70 -1.03 30.48
N ALA A 602 -33.14 0.07 31.00
CA ALA A 602 -31.96 0.70 30.42
C ALA A 602 -30.77 -0.26 30.36
N PHE A 603 -30.49 -1.00 31.44
CA PHE A 603 -29.41 -1.98 31.48
C PHE A 603 -29.62 -3.17 30.55
N ALA A 604 -30.86 -3.65 30.41
CA ALA A 604 -31.18 -4.75 29.50
C ALA A 604 -30.91 -4.37 28.04
N LEU A 605 -31.21 -3.11 27.66
CA LEU A 605 -30.97 -2.58 26.33
C LEU A 605 -29.47 -2.49 25.99
N THR A 606 -28.58 -2.31 26.98
CA THR A 606 -27.13 -2.19 26.73
C THR A 606 -26.40 -3.53 26.52
N ARG A 607 -26.98 -4.65 27.01
CA ARG A 607 -26.32 -5.97 27.03
C ARG A 607 -26.89 -7.01 26.05
N GLU A 608 -27.81 -6.62 25.15
CA GLU A 608 -28.38 -7.52 24.11
C GLU A 608 -28.95 -8.84 24.68
N ASN A 609 -29.49 -8.81 25.91
CA ASN A 609 -29.96 -10.04 26.55
C ASN A 609 -31.37 -10.43 26.07
N LYS A 610 -31.44 -11.52 25.29
CA LYS A 610 -32.70 -12.05 24.74
C LYS A 610 -33.65 -12.64 25.80
N ASN A 611 -33.19 -12.87 27.05
CA ASN A 611 -34.01 -13.43 28.13
C ASN A 611 -33.77 -12.73 29.48
N LEU A 612 -34.27 -11.49 29.59
CA LEU A 612 -34.16 -10.64 30.79
C LEU A 612 -34.66 -11.33 32.06
N ARG A 613 -35.79 -12.05 32.00
CA ARG A 613 -36.38 -12.71 33.16
C ARG A 613 -35.46 -13.79 33.74
N ALA A 614 -34.88 -14.62 32.87
CA ALA A 614 -33.96 -15.67 33.27
C ALA A 614 -32.67 -15.10 33.87
N ALA A 615 -32.15 -14.01 33.30
CA ALA A 615 -30.94 -13.36 33.79
C ALA A 615 -31.10 -12.72 35.16
N LEU A 616 -32.20 -11.97 35.38
CA LEU A 616 -32.53 -11.41 36.69
C LEU A 616 -32.65 -12.51 37.74
N TRP A 617 -33.38 -13.58 37.41
CA TRP A 617 -33.59 -14.70 38.32
C TRP A 617 -32.28 -15.42 38.68
N ALA A 618 -31.45 -15.74 37.68
CA ALA A 618 -30.17 -16.41 37.91
C ALA A 618 -29.23 -15.59 38.79
N GLN A 619 -29.13 -14.28 38.53
CA GLN A 619 -28.20 -13.39 39.24
C GLN A 619 -28.64 -13.17 40.69
N MET A 620 -29.94 -13.03 40.95
CA MET A 620 -30.43 -12.94 42.33
C MET A 620 -30.15 -14.24 43.11
N GLN A 621 -30.30 -15.41 42.48
CA GLN A 621 -29.98 -16.69 43.12
C GLN A 621 -28.49 -16.89 43.42
N ILE A 622 -27.63 -16.54 42.46
CA ILE A 622 -26.17 -16.61 42.64
C ILE A 622 -25.76 -15.76 43.84
N HIS A 623 -26.30 -14.56 43.99
CA HIS A 623 -25.94 -13.59 45.03
C HIS A 623 -26.85 -13.63 46.27
N THR A 624 -27.46 -14.79 46.56
CA THR A 624 -28.28 -14.99 47.78
C THR A 624 -27.45 -15.60 48.92
N SER A 625 -27.65 -15.16 50.17
CA SER A 625 -27.02 -15.73 51.38
C SER A 625 -27.15 -17.26 51.47
N GLU A 626 -26.04 -17.98 51.69
CA GLU A 626 -25.97 -19.45 51.74
C GLU A 626 -27.01 -20.10 52.67
N ASN A 627 -27.42 -19.40 53.72
CA ASN A 627 -28.39 -19.89 54.71
C ASN A 627 -29.87 -19.71 54.29
N CYS A 628 -30.13 -19.11 53.12
CA CYS A 628 -31.48 -18.84 52.64
C CYS A 628 -32.24 -20.13 52.28
N LYS A 629 -33.32 -20.40 53.02
CA LYS A 629 -34.15 -21.62 52.92
C LYS A 629 -35.09 -21.66 51.71
N THR A 630 -35.37 -20.51 51.10
CA THR A 630 -36.36 -20.35 50.02
C THR A 630 -35.74 -20.38 48.61
N VAL A 631 -34.41 -20.40 48.53
CA VAL A 631 -33.64 -20.49 47.28
C VAL A 631 -32.87 -21.81 47.28
N ASN A 632 -33.24 -22.72 46.36
CA ASN A 632 -32.56 -24.01 46.21
C ASN A 632 -31.56 -23.94 45.04
N TYR A 633 -30.53 -23.11 45.18
CA TYR A 633 -29.44 -22.97 44.22
C TYR A 633 -28.12 -23.19 44.94
N THR A 634 -27.26 -24.06 44.40
CA THR A 634 -26.04 -24.52 45.08
C THR A 634 -24.82 -23.67 44.74
N ASN A 635 -24.76 -23.08 43.55
CA ASN A 635 -23.56 -22.40 43.04
C ASN A 635 -23.58 -20.90 43.35
N ARG A 636 -23.66 -20.56 44.63
CA ARG A 636 -23.78 -19.17 45.09
C ARG A 636 -22.41 -18.49 45.14
N GLN A 637 -22.39 -17.17 44.94
CA GLN A 637 -21.17 -16.37 44.91
C GLN A 637 -21.36 -15.05 45.66
N ALA A 638 -20.35 -14.66 46.42
CA ALA A 638 -20.28 -13.33 47.01
C ALA A 638 -20.23 -12.25 45.90
N PRO A 639 -20.79 -11.04 46.14
CA PRO A 639 -21.39 -10.59 47.39
C PRO A 639 -22.83 -11.12 47.58
N PHE A 640 -23.22 -11.47 48.82
CA PHE A 640 -24.52 -12.04 49.17
C PHE A 640 -25.54 -10.97 49.55
N ILE A 641 -26.05 -10.26 48.54
CA ILE A 641 -26.79 -9.01 48.74
C ILE A 641 -28.31 -9.15 48.57
N PHE A 642 -28.80 -10.34 48.18
CA PHE A 642 -30.23 -10.59 47.97
C PHE A 642 -30.78 -11.68 48.88
N GLU A 643 -32.07 -11.57 49.19
CA GLU A 643 -32.86 -12.64 49.80
C GLU A 643 -34.24 -12.76 49.15
N LYS A 644 -34.88 -13.91 49.39
CA LYS A 644 -36.21 -14.24 48.89
C LYS A 644 -37.10 -14.71 50.03
N ASN A 645 -38.31 -14.17 50.14
CA ASN A 645 -39.27 -14.61 51.14
C ASN A 645 -40.13 -15.80 50.65
N GLU A 646 -40.99 -16.32 51.53
CA GLU A 646 -41.92 -17.43 51.23
C GLU A 646 -42.92 -17.08 50.12
N ASN A 647 -43.26 -15.80 49.95
CA ASN A 647 -44.16 -15.30 48.90
C ASN A 647 -43.48 -15.14 47.53
N SER A 648 -42.23 -15.57 47.40
CA SER A 648 -41.40 -15.41 46.20
C SER A 648 -41.09 -13.97 45.78
N GLU A 649 -40.98 -13.09 46.76
CA GLU A 649 -40.55 -11.70 46.59
C GLU A 649 -39.09 -11.57 47.02
N TRP A 650 -38.34 -10.79 46.25
CA TRP A 650 -36.91 -10.54 46.41
C TRP A 650 -36.66 -9.16 47.02
N TYR A 651 -35.65 -9.07 47.89
CA TYR A 651 -35.26 -7.82 48.54
C TYR A 651 -33.75 -7.74 48.78
N LEU A 652 -33.25 -6.52 49.01
CA LEU A 652 -31.88 -6.27 49.46
C LEU A 652 -31.76 -6.58 50.95
N THR A 653 -30.71 -7.31 51.33
CA THR A 653 -30.34 -7.48 52.74
C THR A 653 -29.70 -6.20 53.29
N GLU A 654 -29.53 -6.10 54.62
CA GLU A 654 -28.78 -4.99 55.24
C GLU A 654 -27.36 -4.87 54.66
N ASP A 655 -26.67 -6.01 54.48
CA ASP A 655 -25.37 -6.07 53.81
C ASP A 655 -25.45 -5.63 52.34
N GLY A 656 -26.55 -5.93 51.66
CA GLY A 656 -26.82 -5.47 50.30
C GLY A 656 -27.00 -3.96 50.20
N ILE A 657 -27.72 -3.35 51.16
CA ILE A 657 -27.87 -1.90 51.25
C ILE A 657 -26.50 -1.26 51.44
N LYS A 658 -25.73 -1.73 52.43
CA LYS A 658 -24.39 -1.23 52.71
C LYS A 658 -23.45 -1.39 51.51
N TYR A 659 -23.51 -2.52 50.80
CA TYR A 659 -22.73 -2.75 49.59
C TYR A 659 -23.03 -1.69 48.51
N VAL A 660 -24.31 -1.38 48.30
CA VAL A 660 -24.73 -0.35 47.33
C VAL A 660 -24.24 1.03 47.74
N GLU A 661 -24.33 1.38 49.02
CA GLU A 661 -23.84 2.66 49.55
C GLU A 661 -22.32 2.83 49.41
N GLU A 662 -21.55 1.78 49.68
CA GLU A 662 -20.08 1.82 49.64
C GLU A 662 -19.51 1.73 48.22
N ASN A 663 -20.10 0.90 47.36
CA ASN A 663 -19.51 0.55 46.05
C ASN A 663 -20.17 1.27 44.87
N LEU A 664 -21.39 1.83 45.05
CA LEU A 664 -22.17 2.46 43.97
C LEU A 664 -22.54 3.92 44.29
N ALA A 665 -21.79 4.57 45.18
CA ALA A 665 -22.02 5.95 45.62
C ALA A 665 -22.05 6.95 44.45
N ASP A 666 -21.13 6.81 43.49
CA ASP A 666 -21.04 7.68 42.31
C ASP A 666 -22.28 7.55 41.42
N GLN A 667 -22.77 6.34 41.20
CA GLN A 667 -23.97 6.07 40.41
C GLN A 667 -25.23 6.59 41.10
N ILE A 668 -25.30 6.50 42.44
CA ILE A 668 -26.38 7.09 43.23
C ILE A 668 -26.35 8.62 43.12
N ALA A 669 -25.16 9.22 43.26
CA ALA A 669 -24.98 10.67 43.13
C ALA A 669 -25.38 11.15 41.73
N GLN A 670 -24.96 10.43 40.68
CA GLN A 670 -25.38 10.70 39.30
C GLN A 670 -26.89 10.58 39.13
N TYR A 671 -27.54 9.54 39.68
CA TYR A 671 -28.99 9.37 39.62
C TYR A 671 -29.75 10.50 40.32
N LYS A 672 -29.25 10.97 41.47
CA LYS A 672 -29.86 12.04 42.26
C LYS A 672 -29.52 13.46 41.77
N ALA A 673 -28.46 13.63 40.97
CA ALA A 673 -28.04 14.94 40.46
C ALA A 673 -29.14 15.58 39.58
N PRO A 674 -29.44 16.89 39.74
CA PRO A 674 -30.46 17.56 38.94
C PRO A 674 -30.11 17.63 37.44
N SER A 675 -28.81 17.63 37.11
CA SER A 675 -28.27 17.55 35.75
C SER A 675 -26.95 16.79 35.79
N ASN A 676 -26.71 15.91 34.81
CA ASN A 676 -25.41 15.27 34.62
C ASN A 676 -24.69 16.06 33.51
N THR A 677 -23.60 16.75 33.83
CA THR A 677 -22.71 17.29 32.79
C THR A 677 -21.76 16.16 32.39
N ARG A 678 -22.10 15.44 31.31
CA ARG A 678 -21.13 14.57 30.64
C ARG A 678 -19.94 15.43 30.24
N LYS A 679 -18.74 14.92 30.45
CA LYS A 679 -17.53 15.65 30.10
C LYS A 679 -17.15 15.35 28.65
N ILE A 680 -16.27 16.15 28.06
CA ILE A 680 -15.82 15.94 26.68
C ILE A 680 -15.15 14.56 26.54
N GLU A 681 -14.49 14.08 27.60
CA GLU A 681 -13.84 12.78 27.68
C GLU A 681 -14.79 11.59 27.52
N ASP A 682 -16.09 11.79 27.76
CA ASP A 682 -17.10 10.74 27.55
C ASP A 682 -17.39 10.48 26.07
N PHE A 683 -17.01 11.42 25.19
CA PHE A 683 -17.30 11.40 23.75
C PHE A 683 -16.09 11.03 22.90
N TYR A 684 -14.93 10.74 23.50
CA TYR A 684 -13.78 10.26 22.74
C TYR A 684 -13.05 9.09 23.39
N LYS A 685 -12.34 8.33 22.56
CA LYS A 685 -11.38 7.31 23.00
C LYS A 685 -10.05 7.56 22.34
N PHE A 686 -8.97 7.49 23.12
CA PHE A 686 -7.60 7.62 22.63
C PHE A 686 -6.91 6.27 22.74
N ILE A 687 -6.35 5.78 21.62
CA ILE A 687 -5.58 4.55 21.57
C ILE A 687 -4.30 4.77 20.77
N THR A 688 -3.30 3.91 20.96
CA THR A 688 -2.05 3.92 20.21
C THR A 688 -1.84 2.55 19.56
N PHE A 689 -1.61 2.53 18.25
CA PHE A 689 -1.29 1.30 17.55
C PHE A 689 0.18 0.90 17.77
N HIS A 690 0.38 -0.40 17.91
CA HIS A 690 1.70 -1.02 18.01
C HIS A 690 1.68 -2.35 17.26
N GLN A 691 2.86 -2.96 17.06
CA GLN A 691 3.00 -4.14 16.19
C GLN A 691 2.16 -5.34 16.63
N SER A 692 1.90 -5.47 17.93
CA SER A 692 1.09 -6.56 18.51
C SER A 692 -0.40 -6.24 18.62
N TYR A 693 -0.83 -5.02 18.29
CA TYR A 693 -2.25 -4.64 18.35
C TYR A 693 -3.04 -5.44 17.32
N SER A 694 -4.17 -6.03 17.73
CA SER A 694 -4.90 -6.99 16.90
C SER A 694 -6.40 -6.67 16.80
N TYR A 695 -7.10 -7.50 16.03
CA TYR A 695 -8.54 -7.35 15.81
C TYR A 695 -9.31 -7.61 17.12
N GLU A 696 -8.79 -8.50 17.95
CA GLU A 696 -9.41 -8.98 19.18
C GLU A 696 -9.50 -7.89 20.26
N GLU A 697 -8.53 -6.98 20.34
CA GLU A 697 -8.58 -5.81 21.22
C GLU A 697 -9.35 -4.63 20.60
N PHE A 698 -9.37 -4.54 19.27
CA PHE A 698 -9.97 -3.41 18.56
C PHE A 698 -11.47 -3.56 18.37
N VAL A 699 -11.94 -4.75 17.95
CA VAL A 699 -13.32 -5.00 17.54
C VAL A 699 -14.02 -5.98 18.49
N GLU A 700 -13.62 -7.24 18.49
CA GLU A 700 -14.10 -8.24 19.44
C GLU A 700 -13.17 -9.46 19.46
N GLY A 701 -13.02 -10.05 20.64
CA GLY A 701 -12.16 -11.21 20.86
C GLY A 701 -12.70 -12.10 21.96
N ILE A 702 -12.12 -13.30 22.08
CA ILE A 702 -12.44 -14.24 23.15
C ILE A 702 -11.37 -14.08 24.25
N LYS A 703 -11.79 -13.83 25.49
CA LYS A 703 -10.89 -13.81 26.65
C LYS A 703 -11.22 -14.93 27.63
N PRO A 704 -10.20 -15.60 28.19
CA PRO A 704 -10.41 -16.54 29.28
C PRO A 704 -10.81 -15.78 30.54
N LYS A 705 -11.84 -16.27 31.21
CA LYS A 705 -12.27 -15.85 32.53
C LYS A 705 -11.97 -16.99 33.50
N ILE A 706 -11.15 -16.70 34.50
CA ILE A 706 -10.80 -17.65 35.55
C ILE A 706 -11.79 -17.42 36.69
N ASP A 707 -12.63 -18.42 36.96
CA ASP A 707 -13.43 -18.43 38.19
C ASP A 707 -12.52 -18.82 39.35
N VAL A 708 -12.23 -17.87 40.24
CA VAL A 708 -11.21 -17.98 41.29
C VAL A 708 -11.65 -18.88 42.47
N ASN A 709 -12.86 -19.46 42.40
CA ASN A 709 -13.50 -20.08 43.56
C ASN A 709 -13.76 -21.60 43.45
N ASP A 710 -13.25 -22.29 42.42
CA ASP A 710 -13.24 -23.76 42.39
C ASP A 710 -11.79 -24.27 42.55
N ASP A 711 -11.57 -25.24 43.45
CA ASP A 711 -10.33 -26.03 43.53
C ASP A 711 -10.02 -26.78 42.22
N SER A 712 -10.97 -26.81 41.28
CA SER A 712 -10.76 -27.07 39.85
C SER A 712 -10.84 -25.75 39.07
N SER A 713 -9.70 -25.25 38.59
CA SER A 713 -9.59 -24.06 37.75
C SER A 713 -10.30 -24.23 36.39
N THR A 714 -11.63 -24.12 36.39
CA THR A 714 -12.43 -24.22 35.18
C THR A 714 -12.32 -22.89 34.41
N ILE A 715 -11.58 -22.91 33.30
CA ILE A 715 -11.44 -21.74 32.42
C ILE A 715 -12.73 -21.60 31.60
N SER A 716 -13.49 -20.52 31.82
CA SER A 716 -14.61 -20.14 30.94
C SER A 716 -14.14 -19.11 29.91
N TYR A 717 -14.83 -19.01 28.77
CA TYR A 717 -14.48 -18.07 27.70
C TYR A 717 -15.60 -17.05 27.53
N GLU A 718 -15.27 -15.77 27.60
CA GLU A 718 -16.21 -14.67 27.36
C GLU A 718 -15.82 -13.86 26.13
N TYR A 719 -16.82 -13.36 25.39
CA TYR A 719 -16.59 -12.41 24.32
C TYR A 719 -16.33 -11.03 24.92
N ASN A 720 -15.13 -10.50 24.70
CA ASN A 720 -14.78 -9.14 25.07
C ASN A 720 -15.02 -8.21 23.88
N ARG A 721 -15.62 -7.04 24.15
CA ARG A 721 -15.87 -5.99 23.16
C ARG A 721 -14.61 -5.13 23.06
N GLY A 722 -14.09 -4.98 21.85
CA GLY A 722 -12.97 -4.09 21.60
C GLY A 722 -13.37 -2.62 21.60
N ILE A 723 -12.37 -1.73 21.67
CA ILE A 723 -12.56 -0.28 21.86
C ILE A 723 -13.34 0.35 20.69
N PHE A 724 -13.10 -0.09 19.46
CA PHE A 724 -13.82 0.38 18.27
C PHE A 724 -15.29 -0.02 18.31
N LYS A 725 -15.59 -1.27 18.72
CA LYS A 725 -16.96 -1.74 18.86
C LYS A 725 -17.69 -0.97 19.97
N GLU A 726 -17.04 -0.74 21.11
CA GLU A 726 -17.60 0.03 22.22
C GLU A 726 -18.02 1.45 21.79
N ILE A 727 -17.10 2.21 21.17
CA ILE A 727 -17.40 3.60 20.77
C ILE A 727 -18.44 3.66 19.64
N CYS A 728 -18.48 2.68 18.73
CA CYS A 728 -19.54 2.58 17.72
C CYS A 728 -20.91 2.34 18.37
N GLN A 729 -21.00 1.47 19.38
CA GLN A 729 -22.27 1.23 20.08
C GLN A 729 -22.74 2.48 20.83
N GLN A 730 -21.80 3.22 21.45
CA GLN A 730 -22.11 4.49 22.12
C GLN A 730 -22.65 5.52 21.11
N ALA A 731 -21.92 5.75 20.02
CA ALA A 731 -22.30 6.68 18.98
C ALA A 731 -23.64 6.32 18.30
N ASN A 732 -23.93 5.04 18.10
CA ASN A 732 -25.21 4.58 17.54
C ASN A 732 -26.41 4.87 18.46
N SER A 733 -26.20 4.71 19.77
CA SER A 733 -27.23 4.97 20.80
C SER A 733 -27.44 6.44 21.12
N ASP A 734 -26.52 7.31 20.68
CA ASP A 734 -26.52 8.74 20.99
C ASP A 734 -26.43 9.59 19.70
N PRO A 735 -27.52 9.66 18.92
CA PRO A 735 -27.55 10.32 17.61
C PRO A 735 -27.26 11.83 17.66
N ASP A 736 -27.54 12.47 18.80
CA ASP A 736 -27.49 13.93 18.94
C ASP A 736 -26.07 14.44 19.22
N ASN A 737 -25.14 13.53 19.51
CA ASN A 737 -23.75 13.86 19.86
C ASN A 737 -22.76 13.27 18.86
N LYS A 738 -21.64 13.97 18.71
CA LYS A 738 -20.49 13.48 17.94
C LYS A 738 -19.59 12.67 18.86
N TYR A 739 -18.98 11.62 18.31
CA TYR A 739 -17.99 10.80 18.98
C TYR A 739 -16.67 10.83 18.22
N LEU A 740 -15.54 10.67 18.91
CA LEU A 740 -14.22 10.71 18.30
C LEU A 740 -13.36 9.53 18.75
N LEU A 741 -12.82 8.78 17.79
CA LEU A 741 -11.78 7.80 18.03
C LEU A 741 -10.44 8.37 17.55
N ILE A 742 -9.48 8.48 18.46
CA ILE A 742 -8.13 8.95 18.19
C ILE A 742 -7.20 7.73 18.16
N ILE A 743 -6.51 7.53 17.03
CA ILE A 743 -5.57 6.43 16.81
C ILE A 743 -4.17 7.02 16.59
N ASP A 744 -3.40 7.08 17.65
CA ASP A 744 -2.03 7.54 17.61
C ASP A 744 -1.12 6.47 16.97
N GLU A 745 -0.11 6.90 16.23
CA GLU A 745 0.86 6.02 15.56
C GLU A 745 0.20 4.95 14.68
N ILE A 746 -0.81 5.36 13.89
CA ILE A 746 -1.67 4.44 13.13
C ILE A 746 -0.88 3.52 12.19
N ASN A 747 0.30 3.95 11.71
CA ASN A 747 1.19 3.18 10.84
C ASN A 747 2.05 2.12 11.55
N ARG A 748 2.09 2.08 12.90
CA ARG A 748 2.87 1.10 13.66
C ARG A 748 2.19 -0.27 13.78
N GLY A 749 0.87 -0.34 13.57
CA GLY A 749 0.09 -1.57 13.54
C GLY A 749 -0.16 -2.10 12.11
N ASN A 750 -0.51 -3.39 11.98
CA ASN A 750 -1.01 -3.92 10.70
C ASN A 750 -2.48 -3.53 10.54
N ILE A 751 -2.72 -2.37 9.95
CA ILE A 751 -4.04 -1.75 9.92
C ILE A 751 -5.08 -2.65 9.23
N SER A 752 -4.72 -3.31 8.12
CA SER A 752 -5.64 -4.21 7.40
C SER A 752 -6.04 -5.41 8.25
N LYS A 753 -5.14 -5.92 9.11
CA LYS A 753 -5.46 -6.98 10.08
C LYS A 753 -6.29 -6.46 11.25
N ILE A 754 -5.98 -5.28 11.78
CA ILE A 754 -6.68 -4.68 12.93
C ILE A 754 -8.12 -4.32 12.59
N PHE A 755 -8.35 -3.66 11.45
CA PHE A 755 -9.68 -3.27 11.01
C PHE A 755 -10.48 -4.44 10.41
N GLY A 756 -9.82 -5.46 9.86
CA GLY A 756 -10.51 -6.61 9.24
C GLY A 756 -11.52 -6.16 8.18
N GLU A 757 -12.75 -6.65 8.29
CA GLU A 757 -13.88 -6.29 7.43
C GLU A 757 -14.36 -4.83 7.60
N LEU A 758 -14.00 -4.18 8.70
CA LEU A 758 -14.47 -2.83 9.03
C LEU A 758 -13.79 -1.75 8.20
N ILE A 759 -12.70 -2.07 7.50
CA ILE A 759 -12.03 -1.15 6.59
C ILE A 759 -12.99 -0.63 5.51
N THR A 760 -14.02 -1.39 5.14
CA THR A 760 -15.05 -0.94 4.20
C THR A 760 -16.07 -0.02 4.88
N LEU A 761 -16.42 -0.31 6.14
CA LEU A 761 -17.48 0.39 6.86
C LEU A 761 -17.11 1.81 7.28
N ILE A 762 -15.81 2.11 7.39
CA ILE A 762 -15.36 3.47 7.72
C ILE A 762 -15.60 4.48 6.58
N GLU A 763 -15.86 4.03 5.35
CA GLU A 763 -16.21 4.91 4.23
C GLU A 763 -17.48 5.74 4.53
N THR A 764 -17.45 7.02 4.18
CA THR A 764 -18.51 7.99 4.53
C THR A 764 -19.91 7.53 4.14
N ASN A 765 -20.08 6.96 2.94
CA ASN A 765 -21.39 6.51 2.45
C ASN A 765 -21.79 5.11 2.94
N LYS A 766 -20.86 4.34 3.52
CA LYS A 766 -21.11 2.99 4.05
C LYS A 766 -21.55 3.00 5.51
N ARG A 767 -21.38 4.13 6.19
CA ARG A 767 -21.75 4.33 7.60
C ARG A 767 -23.26 4.38 7.80
N VAL A 768 -23.72 3.79 8.89
CA VAL A 768 -25.14 3.75 9.25
C VAL A 768 -25.55 5.01 10.01
N ARG A 769 -26.82 5.40 9.86
CA ARG A 769 -27.37 6.48 10.70
C ARG A 769 -27.61 5.94 12.12
N PRO A 770 -27.14 6.66 13.16
CA PRO A 770 -27.49 6.36 14.54
C PRO A 770 -29.00 6.21 14.72
N ASN A 771 -29.43 5.19 15.46
CA ASN A 771 -30.84 4.83 15.61
C ASN A 771 -31.31 4.81 17.07
N LYS A 772 -30.53 5.34 18.02
CA LYS A 772 -30.79 5.30 19.48
C LYS A 772 -30.71 3.90 20.11
N GLU A 773 -30.35 2.87 19.35
CA GLU A 773 -30.11 1.54 19.88
C GLU A 773 -28.61 1.29 20.05
N ARG A 774 -28.21 0.52 21.07
CA ARG A 774 -26.81 0.08 21.18
C ARG A 774 -26.45 -1.04 20.22
N ASN A 775 -27.43 -1.84 19.80
CA ASN A 775 -27.24 -2.93 18.86
C ASN A 775 -27.58 -2.49 17.44
N PHE A 776 -27.12 -3.27 16.45
CA PHE A 776 -27.38 -2.99 15.03
C PHE A 776 -28.36 -3.99 14.40
N GLU A 777 -29.00 -4.88 15.18
CA GLU A 777 -29.87 -5.93 14.62
C GLU A 777 -31.09 -5.33 13.90
N ASN A 778 -31.65 -4.25 14.44
CA ASN A 778 -32.83 -3.57 13.86
C ASN A 778 -32.47 -2.28 13.11
N THR A 779 -31.19 -2.00 12.87
CA THR A 779 -30.76 -0.82 12.13
C THR A 779 -31.20 -0.93 10.67
N LYS A 780 -32.15 -0.08 10.27
CA LYS A 780 -32.53 0.08 8.87
C LYS A 780 -31.41 0.81 8.12
N ILE A 781 -31.03 0.28 6.97
CA ILE A 781 -29.96 0.83 6.13
C ILE A 781 -30.52 1.38 4.81
N ASP A 782 -30.01 2.54 4.40
CA ASP A 782 -30.26 3.11 3.07
C ASP A 782 -29.38 2.43 2.00
N LYS A 783 -29.65 2.70 0.71
CA LYS A 783 -29.07 2.01 -0.46
C LYS A 783 -27.53 1.88 -0.47
N GLU A 784 -26.80 2.81 0.15
CA GLU A 784 -25.33 2.80 0.18
C GLU A 784 -24.73 2.36 1.52
N GLN A 785 -25.53 2.32 2.58
CA GLN A 785 -25.07 1.96 3.93
C GLN A 785 -24.87 0.45 4.06
N LEU A 786 -23.97 0.03 4.95
CA LEU A 786 -23.62 -1.36 5.11
C LEU A 786 -23.64 -1.79 6.59
N LEU A 787 -24.15 -3.00 6.81
CA LEU A 787 -23.97 -3.76 8.04
C LEU A 787 -23.22 -5.04 7.71
N VAL A 788 -22.23 -5.38 8.51
CA VAL A 788 -21.51 -6.65 8.46
C VAL A 788 -22.01 -7.58 9.55
N THR A 789 -21.69 -8.86 9.43
CA THR A 789 -21.88 -9.85 10.49
C THR A 789 -20.51 -10.18 11.07
N LEU A 790 -20.30 -9.89 12.35
CA LEU A 790 -19.00 -10.08 13.00
C LEU A 790 -18.66 -11.57 13.17
N PRO A 791 -17.37 -11.97 13.09
CA PRO A 791 -16.96 -13.36 13.03
C PRO A 791 -17.13 -14.12 14.34
N TYR A 792 -16.92 -13.48 15.50
CA TYR A 792 -16.94 -14.15 16.80
C TYR A 792 -18.36 -14.21 17.37
N THR A 793 -19.02 -13.07 17.49
CA THR A 793 -20.36 -12.99 18.10
C THR A 793 -21.50 -13.28 17.13
N LYS A 794 -21.25 -13.29 15.82
CA LYS A 794 -22.26 -13.37 14.75
C LYS A 794 -23.33 -12.26 14.79
N SER A 795 -23.10 -11.21 15.58
CA SER A 795 -23.97 -10.04 15.67
C SER A 795 -23.85 -9.15 14.43
N LYS A 796 -24.90 -8.39 14.12
CA LYS A 796 -24.84 -7.31 13.12
C LYS A 796 -24.03 -6.14 13.67
N PHE A 797 -23.24 -5.51 12.81
CA PHE A 797 -22.42 -4.37 13.18
C PHE A 797 -22.27 -3.35 12.05
N GLY A 798 -22.27 -2.07 12.40
CA GLY A 798 -22.08 -0.95 11.49
C GLY A 798 -21.23 0.14 12.14
N VAL A 799 -20.69 1.03 11.32
CA VAL A 799 -19.99 2.24 11.80
C VAL A 799 -20.95 3.42 11.73
N PRO A 800 -21.27 4.10 12.85
CA PRO A 800 -22.18 5.23 12.84
C PRO A 800 -21.64 6.47 12.11
N SER A 801 -22.53 7.26 11.52
CA SER A 801 -22.16 8.50 10.80
C SER A 801 -21.75 9.65 11.72
N ASN A 802 -22.05 9.59 13.01
CA ASN A 802 -21.63 10.56 14.04
C ASN A 802 -20.30 10.19 14.73
N LEU A 803 -19.65 9.10 14.34
CA LEU A 803 -18.30 8.75 14.80
C LEU A 803 -17.25 9.40 13.90
N TYR A 804 -16.25 10.05 14.47
CA TYR A 804 -15.10 10.61 13.77
C TYR A 804 -13.87 9.78 14.11
N ILE A 805 -12.96 9.60 13.15
CA ILE A 805 -11.70 8.88 13.36
C ILE A 805 -10.55 9.83 13.02
N LEU A 806 -9.68 10.07 14.00
CA LEU A 806 -8.49 10.90 13.88
C LEU A 806 -7.24 10.06 14.11
N GLY A 807 -6.47 9.82 13.06
CA GLY A 807 -5.17 9.15 13.15
C GLY A 807 -4.02 10.15 13.25
N THR A 808 -2.93 9.76 13.88
CA THR A 808 -1.62 10.43 13.72
C THR A 808 -0.62 9.47 13.09
N MET A 809 0.35 10.02 12.36
CA MET A 809 1.43 9.26 11.76
C MET A 809 2.73 10.06 11.79
N ASN A 810 3.82 9.43 12.25
CA ASN A 810 5.17 9.90 11.96
C ASN A 810 5.63 9.37 10.61
N THR A 811 6.15 10.27 9.77
CA THR A 811 6.61 9.94 8.42
C THR A 811 8.00 9.32 8.40
N SER A 812 8.82 9.58 9.43
CA SER A 812 10.18 9.05 9.59
C SER A 812 10.22 7.55 9.88
N ASP A 813 9.24 7.02 10.63
CA ASP A 813 9.34 5.65 11.21
C ASP A 813 9.13 4.56 10.16
N ARG A 814 8.29 4.83 9.16
CA ARG A 814 8.06 4.03 7.94
C ARG A 814 7.53 4.97 6.86
N SER A 815 8.13 4.95 5.67
CA SER A 815 7.71 5.80 4.56
C SER A 815 6.19 5.75 4.36
N ILE A 816 5.57 6.89 4.03
CA ILE A 816 4.12 6.99 3.78
C ILE A 816 3.68 5.96 2.71
N ALA A 817 4.58 5.59 1.80
CA ALA A 817 4.40 4.56 0.78
C ALA A 817 4.00 3.18 1.32
N SER A 818 4.24 2.90 2.61
CA SER A 818 3.89 1.64 3.29
C SER A 818 2.44 1.54 3.77
N ILE A 819 1.67 2.64 3.74
CA ILE A 819 0.22 2.59 4.06
C ILE A 819 -0.56 1.97 2.89
N ASP A 820 -1.41 1.00 3.22
CA ASP A 820 -2.32 0.33 2.28
C ASP A 820 -3.14 1.37 1.49
N ILE A 821 -3.17 1.23 0.16
CA ILE A 821 -3.96 2.05 -0.76
C ILE A 821 -5.44 2.06 -0.33
N ALA A 822 -5.91 0.97 0.25
CA ALA A 822 -7.24 0.85 0.83
C ALA A 822 -7.51 1.95 1.89
N LEU A 823 -6.57 2.24 2.78
CA LEU A 823 -6.73 3.27 3.80
C LEU A 823 -6.56 4.66 3.22
N ARG A 824 -5.64 4.84 2.28
CA ARG A 824 -5.42 6.13 1.61
C ARG A 824 -6.69 6.69 0.96
N ARG A 825 -7.55 5.82 0.45
CA ARG A 825 -8.83 6.22 -0.17
C ARG A 825 -9.92 6.59 0.84
N ARG A 826 -9.73 6.24 2.12
CA ARG A 826 -10.77 6.28 3.17
C ARG A 826 -10.53 7.34 4.23
N PHE A 827 -9.29 7.84 4.33
CA PHE A 827 -8.90 8.94 5.20
C PHE A 827 -8.52 10.17 4.39
N LYS A 828 -8.87 11.36 4.88
CA LYS A 828 -8.24 12.61 4.45
C LYS A 828 -6.87 12.70 5.14
N PHE A 829 -5.81 12.99 4.38
CA PHE A 829 -4.47 13.15 4.93
C PHE A 829 -4.16 14.65 5.00
N VAL A 830 -3.81 15.13 6.19
CA VAL A 830 -3.38 16.51 6.42
C VAL A 830 -1.94 16.50 6.89
N GLU A 831 -1.10 17.14 6.10
CA GLU A 831 0.33 17.22 6.35
C GLU A 831 0.67 18.30 7.38
N MET A 832 1.53 17.93 8.31
CA MET A 832 2.00 18.75 9.43
C MET A 832 3.52 18.88 9.32
N MET A 833 3.98 19.85 8.51
CA MET A 833 5.41 20.17 8.40
C MET A 833 5.90 21.03 9.57
N PRO A 834 7.22 21.06 9.85
CA PRO A 834 7.79 22.02 10.79
C PRO A 834 7.46 23.46 10.39
N ARG A 835 7.13 24.29 11.39
CA ARG A 835 6.74 25.70 11.23
C ARG A 835 7.63 26.56 12.12
N PRO A 836 8.87 26.89 11.69
CA PRO A 836 9.76 27.75 12.45
C PRO A 836 9.11 29.09 12.84
N GLU A 837 8.20 29.61 12.01
CA GLU A 837 7.45 30.84 12.25
C GLU A 837 6.55 30.80 13.50
N LYS A 838 6.27 29.61 14.07
CA LYS A 838 5.56 29.47 15.35
C LYS A 838 6.44 29.71 16.57
N LEU A 839 7.77 29.76 16.42
CA LEU A 839 8.70 30.03 17.52
C LEU A 839 8.76 31.53 17.80
N VAL A 840 7.67 32.06 18.34
CA VAL A 840 7.51 33.47 18.70
C VAL A 840 7.14 33.63 20.18
N ASP A 841 7.50 34.77 20.74
CA ASP A 841 7.06 35.20 22.07
C ASP A 841 5.61 35.75 22.05
N GLU A 842 5.13 36.21 23.21
CA GLU A 842 3.80 36.80 23.38
C GLU A 842 3.57 38.04 22.49
N ASN A 843 4.64 38.74 22.10
CA ASN A 843 4.63 39.91 21.23
C ASN A 843 4.83 39.57 19.75
N LYS A 844 4.77 38.27 19.39
CA LYS A 844 4.99 37.75 18.04
C LYS A 844 6.41 38.01 17.50
N GLN A 845 7.39 38.25 18.37
CA GLN A 845 8.80 38.35 17.98
C GLN A 845 9.46 36.97 18.02
N PRO A 846 10.49 36.69 17.19
CA PRO A 846 11.20 35.42 17.23
C PRO A 846 11.74 35.09 18.63
N LEU A 847 11.58 33.84 19.06
CA LEU A 847 12.16 33.37 20.32
C LEU A 847 13.69 33.39 20.26
N MET A 848 14.29 34.01 21.26
CA MET A 848 15.74 34.22 21.38
C MET A 848 16.28 33.50 22.61
N VAL A 849 17.43 32.86 22.46
CA VAL A 849 18.23 32.34 23.58
C VAL A 849 19.58 33.05 23.54
N GLY A 850 19.73 34.09 24.36
CA GLY A 850 20.82 35.05 24.21
C GLY A 850 20.74 35.74 22.84
N ASP A 851 21.71 35.47 21.97
CA ASP A 851 21.78 35.97 20.58
C ASP A 851 21.43 34.91 19.53
N ILE A 852 20.98 33.73 19.94
CA ILE A 852 20.55 32.65 19.05
C ILE A 852 19.06 32.82 18.74
N ASN A 853 18.73 32.97 17.44
CA ASN A 853 17.36 32.98 16.95
C ASN A 853 16.90 31.56 16.64
N LEU A 854 15.91 31.06 17.39
CA LEU A 854 15.44 29.68 17.27
C LEU A 854 14.70 29.41 15.95
N GLN A 855 14.04 30.42 15.35
CA GLN A 855 13.40 30.28 14.04
C GLN A 855 14.45 30.00 12.96
N ASN A 856 15.52 30.80 12.96
CA ASN A 856 16.60 30.65 12.00
C ASN A 856 17.34 29.33 12.20
N LEU A 857 17.66 28.97 13.45
CA LEU A 857 18.30 27.69 13.79
C LEU A 857 17.51 26.50 13.21
N LEU A 858 16.21 26.42 13.54
CA LEU A 858 15.37 25.32 13.08
C LEU A 858 15.22 25.31 11.55
N LYS A 859 15.04 26.48 10.94
CA LYS A 859 14.92 26.61 9.48
C LYS A 859 16.17 26.10 8.78
N THR A 860 17.35 26.58 9.17
CA THR A 860 18.62 26.20 8.55
C THR A 860 18.88 24.70 8.66
N ILE A 861 18.68 24.11 9.84
CA ILE A 861 18.88 22.67 10.03
C ILE A 861 17.91 21.86 9.15
N ASN A 862 16.63 22.25 9.12
CA ASN A 862 15.62 21.56 8.34
C ASN A 862 15.80 21.68 6.82
N GLU A 863 16.33 22.80 6.34
CA GLU A 863 16.73 22.95 4.92
C GLU A 863 17.84 21.95 4.58
N ARG A 864 18.84 21.79 5.46
CA ARG A 864 19.92 20.82 5.26
C ARG A 864 19.46 19.38 5.34
N ILE A 865 18.65 19.03 6.35
CA ILE A 865 18.09 17.67 6.48
C ILE A 865 17.27 17.34 5.23
N SER A 866 16.41 18.27 4.77
CA SER A 866 15.58 18.05 3.58
C SER A 866 16.39 17.87 2.30
N TYR A 867 17.55 18.52 2.21
CA TYR A 867 18.44 18.40 1.06
C TYR A 867 19.25 17.09 1.07
N ILE A 868 19.77 16.71 2.24
CA ILE A 868 20.66 15.56 2.39
C ILE A 868 19.89 14.23 2.47
N LEU A 869 18.71 14.26 3.11
CA LEU A 869 17.89 13.08 3.37
C LEU A 869 16.55 13.22 2.64
N ASP A 870 15.54 13.80 3.30
CA ASP A 870 14.26 14.17 2.71
C ASP A 870 13.46 15.07 3.67
N ARG A 871 12.30 15.53 3.23
CA ARG A 871 11.41 16.39 4.02
C ARG A 871 10.77 15.68 5.23
N ASP A 872 10.65 14.35 5.18
CA ASP A 872 9.91 13.56 6.18
C ASP A 872 10.72 13.33 7.46
N HIS A 873 12.02 13.65 7.44
CA HIS A 873 12.95 13.59 8.57
C HIS A 873 13.32 14.98 9.13
N GLN A 874 12.61 16.04 8.74
CA GLN A 874 12.85 17.35 9.34
C GLN A 874 12.49 17.37 10.84
N ILE A 875 13.15 18.21 11.62
CA ILE A 875 12.89 18.40 13.05
C ILE A 875 11.70 19.34 13.22
N GLY A 876 10.72 18.95 14.03
CA GLY A 876 9.58 19.79 14.31
C GLY A 876 9.83 20.92 15.30
N HIS A 877 8.93 21.89 15.33
CA HIS A 877 9.04 23.09 16.16
C HIS A 877 8.68 22.85 17.64
N SER A 878 8.04 21.73 17.99
CA SER A 878 7.63 21.46 19.37
C SER A 878 8.81 21.27 20.33
N TYR A 879 9.98 20.85 19.84
CA TYR A 879 11.21 20.75 20.65
C TYR A 879 11.60 22.10 21.27
N PHE A 880 11.20 23.22 20.64
CA PHE A 880 11.56 24.58 21.05
C PHE A 880 10.39 25.37 21.67
N LEU A 881 9.24 24.73 21.92
CA LEU A 881 8.05 25.37 22.47
C LEU A 881 7.84 25.00 23.94
N ASN A 882 7.15 25.88 24.66
CA ASN A 882 6.69 25.68 26.04
C ASN A 882 7.81 25.40 27.05
N TRP A 883 9.00 25.96 26.82
CA TRP A 883 10.06 25.94 27.82
C TRP A 883 9.70 26.85 29.00
N LYS A 884 10.05 26.43 30.22
CA LYS A 884 9.86 27.29 31.41
C LYS A 884 10.68 28.57 31.29
N ASN A 885 11.93 28.44 30.86
CA ASN A 885 12.87 29.52 30.61
C ASN A 885 13.53 29.32 29.25
N TYR A 886 13.68 30.40 28.48
CA TYR A 886 14.42 30.41 27.22
C TYR A 886 15.89 30.79 27.45
N ASP A 887 16.64 29.90 28.09
CA ASP A 887 18.05 30.06 28.44
C ASP A 887 18.98 29.05 27.74
N MET A 888 20.28 29.30 27.79
CA MET A 888 21.28 28.49 27.09
C MET A 888 21.34 27.06 27.62
N THR A 889 21.19 26.89 28.93
CA THR A 889 21.18 25.58 29.58
C THR A 889 20.01 24.72 29.07
N THR A 890 18.81 25.30 28.91
CA THR A 890 17.64 24.60 28.39
C THR A 890 17.84 24.23 26.92
N LEU A 891 18.31 25.15 26.08
CA LEU A 891 18.63 24.86 24.68
C LEU A 891 19.68 23.75 24.54
N LYS A 892 20.71 23.77 25.39
CA LYS A 892 21.75 22.75 25.43
C LYS A 892 21.19 21.37 25.81
N ASN A 893 20.30 21.31 26.80
CA ASN A 893 19.63 20.06 27.19
C ASN A 893 18.80 19.51 26.03
N VAL A 894 17.89 20.30 25.45
CA VAL A 894 17.06 19.87 24.31
C VAL A 894 17.93 19.41 23.14
N TRP A 895 19.02 20.12 22.88
CA TRP A 895 19.90 19.78 21.78
C TRP A 895 20.61 18.42 21.97
N PHE A 896 21.28 18.22 23.11
CA PHE A 896 22.06 17.00 23.36
C PHE A 896 21.19 15.79 23.73
N ASP A 897 20.07 16.01 24.40
CA ASP A 897 19.24 14.92 24.95
C ASP A 897 18.14 14.47 23.96
N GLU A 898 17.72 15.34 23.03
CA GLU A 898 16.60 15.05 22.13
C GLU A 898 16.98 15.17 20.64
N ILE A 899 17.55 16.31 20.22
CA ILE A 899 17.83 16.58 18.79
C ILE A 899 19.00 15.74 18.27
N MET A 900 20.12 15.70 18.99
CA MET A 900 21.30 14.96 18.55
C MET A 900 21.07 13.45 18.47
N PRO A 901 20.41 12.79 19.45
CA PRO A 901 20.05 11.38 19.33
C PRO A 901 19.15 11.10 18.12
N LEU A 902 18.17 11.98 17.84
CA LEU A 902 17.31 11.86 16.66
C LEU A 902 18.12 11.95 15.36
N LEU A 903 19.02 12.93 15.26
CA LEU A 903 19.92 13.05 14.11
C LEU A 903 20.83 11.83 13.95
N ASN A 904 21.33 11.26 15.06
CA ASN A 904 22.12 10.04 15.01
C ASN A 904 21.33 8.84 14.49
N GLU A 905 20.04 8.75 14.80
CA GLU A 905 19.15 7.72 14.27
C GLU A 905 18.94 7.91 12.75
N TYR A 906 18.74 9.15 12.30
CA TYR A 906 18.56 9.47 10.87
C TYR A 906 19.81 9.21 10.03
N PHE A 907 20.98 9.50 10.57
CA PHE A 907 22.27 9.36 9.89
C PHE A 907 23.10 8.22 10.48
N TYR A 908 22.45 7.09 10.78
CA TYR A 908 23.10 5.95 11.42
C TYR A 908 24.36 5.50 10.64
N SER A 909 25.51 5.62 11.30
CA SER A 909 26.85 5.35 10.73
C SER A 909 27.30 6.24 9.56
N ASP A 910 26.59 7.35 9.28
CA ASP A 910 26.88 8.28 8.18
C ASP A 910 27.34 9.66 8.71
N TRP A 911 28.55 9.67 9.28
CA TRP A 911 29.14 10.85 9.91
C TRP A 911 29.43 11.99 8.93
N ASP A 912 29.65 11.70 7.65
CA ASP A 912 29.92 12.71 6.62
C ASP A 912 28.67 13.55 6.34
N LYS A 913 27.50 12.90 6.22
CA LYS A 913 26.21 13.61 6.11
C LYS A 913 25.88 14.38 7.39
N LEU A 914 26.16 13.78 8.54
CA LEU A 914 25.95 14.45 9.82
C LEU A 914 26.81 15.72 9.95
N GLN A 915 28.07 15.68 9.49
CA GLN A 915 28.95 16.85 9.43
C GLN A 915 28.45 17.91 8.45
N ALA A 916 27.81 17.52 7.34
CA ALA A 916 27.19 18.48 6.44
C ALA A 916 25.98 19.21 7.09
N ILE A 917 25.38 18.65 8.15
CA ILE A 917 24.27 19.26 8.88
C ILE A 917 24.76 20.06 10.08
N LEU A 918 25.67 19.50 10.88
CA LEU A 918 26.11 20.04 12.17
C LEU A 918 27.44 20.81 12.11
N GLY A 919 28.13 20.78 10.97
CA GLY A 919 29.48 21.31 10.79
C GLY A 919 30.57 20.24 10.82
N LYS A 920 31.72 20.53 10.21
CA LYS A 920 32.85 19.60 10.08
C LYS A 920 33.43 19.20 11.43
N ALA A 921 33.89 17.96 11.53
CA ALA A 921 34.69 17.51 12.65
C ALA A 921 36.09 18.14 12.58
N ASN A 922 36.59 18.62 13.72
CA ASN A 922 37.92 19.23 13.78
C ASN A 922 39.03 18.17 13.90
N GLU A 923 40.27 18.59 13.62
CA GLU A 923 41.46 17.75 13.79
C GLU A 923 41.58 17.22 15.22
N ILE A 924 42.31 16.11 15.40
CA ILE A 924 42.53 15.49 16.71
C ILE A 924 43.18 16.52 17.64
N GLY A 925 42.40 17.07 18.59
CA GLY A 925 42.86 18.07 19.54
C GLY A 925 42.65 19.54 19.15
N ALA A 926 41.95 19.85 18.04
CA ALA A 926 41.56 21.22 17.64
C ALA A 926 40.07 21.53 17.95
N GLU A 927 39.66 22.81 17.79
CA GLU A 927 38.45 23.50 18.32
C GLU A 927 37.12 22.70 18.45
N LYS A 928 36.20 23.22 19.25
CA LYS A 928 34.98 22.51 19.70
C LYS A 928 33.94 22.41 18.58
N SER A 929 33.52 21.19 18.25
CA SER A 929 32.55 20.83 17.21
C SER A 929 31.60 19.76 17.75
N PHE A 930 30.39 19.65 17.17
CA PHE A 930 29.40 18.65 17.62
C PHE A 930 29.85 17.21 17.37
N ILE A 931 30.79 17.03 16.44
CA ILE A 931 31.34 15.74 16.00
C ILE A 931 32.85 15.80 16.20
N VAL A 932 33.38 14.92 17.04
CA VAL A 932 34.79 14.88 17.42
C VAL A 932 35.45 13.65 16.79
N LYS A 933 36.65 13.85 16.23
CA LYS A 933 37.50 12.77 15.70
C LYS A 933 38.37 12.20 16.81
N ILE A 934 38.23 10.92 17.13
CA ILE A 934 38.93 10.24 18.23
C ILE A 934 39.92 9.21 17.67
N LYS A 935 41.11 9.14 18.27
CA LYS A 935 42.10 8.09 17.96
C LYS A 935 41.62 6.74 18.50
N LYS A 936 41.71 5.67 17.69
CA LYS A 936 41.39 4.30 18.13
C LYS A 936 42.26 3.95 19.35
N PRO A 937 41.69 3.45 20.46
CA PRO A 937 42.49 3.02 21.60
C PRO A 937 43.40 1.86 21.17
N ASN A 938 44.67 1.89 21.57
CA ASN A 938 45.60 0.79 21.30
C ASN A 938 45.09 -0.47 22.01
N LEU A 939 44.51 -1.40 21.26
CA LEU A 939 44.17 -2.72 21.76
C LEU A 939 45.47 -3.55 21.82
N PRO A 940 45.72 -4.30 22.92
CA PRO A 940 47.00 -4.97 23.17
C PRO A 940 47.37 -6.10 22.18
N TYR A 941 46.58 -6.34 21.12
CA TYR A 941 46.78 -7.43 20.16
C TYR A 941 46.86 -7.01 18.69
N GLU A 942 46.79 -5.72 18.36
CA GLU A 942 46.98 -5.23 16.98
C GLU A 942 48.41 -4.66 16.84
N ALA A 943 49.37 -5.54 16.57
CA ALA A 943 50.66 -5.14 16.02
C ALA A 943 50.50 -4.93 14.50
N ASP A 944 50.94 -3.78 14.01
CA ASP A 944 50.95 -3.35 12.60
C ASP A 944 49.61 -2.95 11.97
N CYS A 945 48.91 -1.98 12.57
CA CYS A 945 47.99 -1.11 11.82
C CYS A 945 48.54 0.32 11.75
N SER A 946 48.63 0.83 10.52
CA SER A 946 49.03 2.20 10.19
C SER A 946 48.23 3.25 10.96
N ASP A 947 48.88 4.35 11.34
CA ASP A 947 48.43 5.47 12.18
C ASP A 947 47.17 6.27 11.70
N GLU A 948 46.33 5.74 10.82
CA GLU A 948 45.26 6.52 10.15
C GLU A 948 43.80 6.13 10.46
N GLU A 949 43.51 5.08 11.25
CA GLU A 949 42.12 4.76 11.61
C GLU A 949 41.61 5.60 12.80
N ALA A 950 40.95 6.72 12.50
CA ALA A 950 40.19 7.50 13.47
C ALA A 950 38.69 7.19 13.36
N TYR A 951 37.97 7.22 14.49
CA TYR A 951 36.50 7.10 14.52
C TYR A 951 35.87 8.40 15.03
N TYR A 952 34.62 8.65 14.62
CA TYR A 952 33.87 9.83 15.04
C TYR A 952 32.99 9.52 16.25
N ASN A 953 32.79 10.53 17.09
CA ASN A 953 31.84 10.48 18.19
C ASN A 953 31.20 11.85 18.39
N PHE A 954 30.08 11.91 19.10
CA PHE A 954 29.50 13.19 19.51
C PHE A 954 30.30 13.84 20.63
N SER A 955 30.34 15.18 20.64
CA SER A 955 30.80 15.93 21.81
C SER A 955 29.93 15.58 23.03
N LYS A 956 30.53 15.45 24.22
CA LYS A 956 29.76 15.15 25.43
C LYS A 956 29.15 16.42 26.02
N LYS A 957 27.90 16.29 26.48
CA LYS A 957 27.15 17.39 27.10
C LYS A 957 27.84 17.97 28.33
N GLU A 958 28.44 17.12 29.16
CA GLU A 958 29.13 17.51 30.40
C GLU A 958 30.46 18.22 30.14
N GLU A 959 31.10 17.92 29.00
CA GLU A 959 32.42 18.46 28.61
C GLU A 959 32.31 19.74 27.77
N THR A 960 31.11 20.09 27.31
CA THR A 960 30.86 21.28 26.47
C THR A 960 30.39 22.45 27.35
N SER A 961 31.09 23.59 27.41
CA SER A 961 30.56 24.76 28.15
C SER A 961 29.44 25.47 27.36
N ASP A 962 28.67 26.35 28.01
CA ASP A 962 27.59 27.10 27.35
C ASP A 962 28.11 28.01 26.24
N ASP A 963 29.29 28.62 26.41
CA ASP A 963 29.95 29.45 25.38
C ASP A 963 30.39 28.60 24.18
N ASP A 964 30.90 27.40 24.43
CA ASP A 964 31.31 26.47 23.37
C ASP A 964 30.12 25.97 22.57
N PHE A 965 29.05 25.57 23.28
CA PHE A 965 27.82 25.10 22.68
C PHE A 965 27.21 26.19 21.79
N LYS A 966 27.18 27.43 22.28
CA LYS A 966 26.76 28.60 21.52
C LYS A 966 27.61 28.82 20.26
N MET A 967 28.93 28.69 20.36
CA MET A 967 29.84 28.79 19.21
C MET A 967 29.57 27.68 18.19
N MET A 968 29.41 26.45 18.65
CA MET A 968 29.10 25.28 17.83
C MET A 968 27.77 25.46 17.09
N LEU A 969 26.72 25.97 17.75
CA LEU A 969 25.44 26.31 17.10
C LEU A 969 25.59 27.39 16.03
N LYS A 970 26.36 28.46 16.30
CA LYS A 970 26.60 29.51 15.31
C LYS A 970 27.34 28.99 14.09
N ASN A 971 28.36 28.16 14.29
CA ASN A 971 29.06 27.49 13.19
C ASN A 971 28.11 26.59 12.40
N ALA A 972 27.24 25.85 13.11
CA ALA A 972 26.20 25.07 12.47
C ALA A 972 25.19 25.95 11.71
N ILE A 973 24.94 27.21 12.05
CA ILE A 973 24.04 28.10 11.28
C ILE A 973 24.76 28.79 10.10
N LEU A 974 26.05 29.10 10.22
CA LEU A 974 26.80 29.96 9.27
C LEU A 974 27.35 29.23 8.02
N ILE A 975 27.46 27.89 8.06
CA ILE A 975 27.90 27.04 6.93
C ILE A 975 26.86 27.05 5.80
#